data_AF-A0A6S6R243-F1
#
_entry.id   AF-A0A6S6R243-F1
#
_cell.length_a   1.000
_cell.length_b   1.000
_cell.length_c   1.000
_cell.angle_alpha   90.00
_cell.angle_beta   90.00
_cell.angle_gamma   90.00
#
_symmetry.space_group_name_H-M   'P 1'
#
loop_
_entity.id
_entity.type
_entity.pdbx_description
1 polymer ?
#
loop_
_entity_poly.entity_id
_entity_poly.type
_entity_poly.pdbx_seq_one_letter_code
_entity_poly.pdbx_strand_id
1 'polypeptide(L)'
;MKEILIYLTPNSIILLLALVLLMGAGLFLMKGPKNRKSYRKTGIFTAIYDELTKLPIVKNYVKKKTMQLSAMSVYSKEEIKSKASLYFIISFLTFVVSLLVGIFIYDDYVSVALVGVGGYIIPTIVIEKNIKRMHGIVSYQLKYAIESLRLEYLKCNDVIEALEHVDYGKRLTKAFSSLHEILTSAGSDTKIKEYNESIPFIHMQTLAQVCYHVNNTGDTFDENGYSSFVNALLIMMKDLNDEIGRLTYQKTKFGKLEYLCLVAIPATKVMEVFLLSSMPGTAIILKGILGYIFKIIIIVISLTSYTYVARANSMSFFKNDDRNMILNRLLKRRLVFSFAKQISPKNMVRVQFEQKLNDAFSKKSVEEFYLGKAVLSSAIFVFSMICVLSSINIGRDYMRNNSDSLSLIKENPTYEYDHDDIISMDNYYMRMRDKGYIFENEEIRVLITDTITGITDMDIESQISRMKTKYDYLSNLYFRWWFIPICFLLSIGVWFIPNRRLKKRIEILNIAAEEEFLQIQTITTILMSINCDTMEAIGYLSELVTIHKDMFLYCYLGYASDPEKELDIMEIKTPIQDFKRYIRKLKLTINELSMEDAFADLKIDREHISRMRDEKLRDNIDRKRNECGLITKIGLSAAIVLLFVFPLMYIGYTNMMDGLKTLQGL
;
A
#
# COMPACT_ATOMS: atom_id res chain seq x y z
N MET A 1 -23.46 27.77 -13.41
CA MET A 1 -22.05 27.43 -13.13
C MET A 1 -21.26 27.18 -14.43
N LYS A 2 -21.60 27.90 -15.52
CA LYS A 2 -20.94 27.80 -16.84
C LYS A 2 -19.88 28.90 -17.07
N GLU A 3 -19.84 29.94 -16.24
CA GLU A 3 -18.88 31.06 -16.41
C GLU A 3 -17.43 30.75 -16.00
N ILE A 4 -17.13 29.54 -15.51
CA ILE A 4 -15.76 29.12 -15.20
C ILE A 4 -15.18 28.24 -16.33
N LEU A 5 -16.00 27.81 -17.30
CA LEU A 5 -15.59 26.82 -18.31
C LEU A 5 -15.09 27.42 -19.63
N ILE A 6 -15.26 28.73 -19.86
CA ILE A 6 -14.84 29.41 -21.09
C ILE A 6 -13.58 30.19 -20.77
N TYR A 7 -12.42 29.53 -20.74
CA TYR A 7 -11.12 30.09 -21.11
C TYR A 7 -10.09 28.97 -21.07
N LEU A 8 -9.98 28.23 -22.18
CA LEU A 8 -8.74 27.53 -22.52
C LEU A 8 -7.65 28.60 -22.68
N THR A 9 -6.98 28.93 -21.58
CA THR A 9 -5.87 29.89 -21.56
C THR A 9 -4.55 29.16 -21.35
N PRO A 10 -3.42 29.72 -21.83
CA PRO A 10 -2.06 29.24 -21.52
C PRO A 10 -1.84 28.99 -20.01
N ASN A 11 -2.66 29.60 -19.15
CA ASN A 11 -2.69 29.38 -17.70
C ASN A 11 -3.00 27.94 -17.28
N SER A 12 -3.78 27.16 -18.04
CA SER A 12 -4.04 25.74 -17.70
C SER A 12 -2.81 24.85 -17.96
N ILE A 13 -2.04 25.16 -19.01
CA ILE A 13 -0.74 24.52 -19.32
C ILE A 13 0.31 24.95 -18.29
N ILE A 14 0.32 26.23 -17.91
CA ILE A 14 1.17 26.76 -16.83
C ILE A 14 0.81 26.15 -15.48
N LEU A 15 -0.47 25.88 -15.20
CA LEU A 15 -0.92 25.23 -13.98
C LEU A 15 -0.47 23.76 -13.94
N LEU A 16 -0.50 23.06 -15.08
CA LEU A 16 0.03 21.70 -15.23
C LEU A 16 1.57 21.68 -15.08
N LEU A 17 2.28 22.67 -15.65
CA LEU A 17 3.73 22.88 -15.46
C LEU A 17 4.08 23.24 -14.02
N ALA A 18 3.27 24.05 -13.34
CA ALA A 18 3.41 24.43 -11.94
C ALA A 18 3.12 23.23 -11.01
N LEU A 19 2.20 22.35 -11.38
CA LEU A 19 1.88 21.11 -10.68
C LEU A 19 3.01 20.08 -10.81
N VAL A 20 3.59 19.96 -12.00
CA VAL A 20 4.78 19.15 -12.28
C VAL A 20 6.01 19.73 -11.59
N LEU A 21 6.14 21.06 -11.52
CA LEU A 21 7.18 21.75 -10.74
C LEU A 21 6.99 21.63 -9.23
N LEU A 22 5.75 21.56 -8.72
CA LEU A 22 5.45 21.32 -7.29
C LEU A 22 5.66 19.86 -6.90
N MET A 23 5.29 18.91 -7.75
CA MET A 23 5.68 17.49 -7.61
C MET A 23 7.22 17.35 -7.70
N GLY A 24 7.84 18.06 -8.63
CA GLY A 24 9.29 18.16 -8.79
C GLY A 24 9.98 18.78 -7.59
N ALA A 25 9.41 19.82 -6.97
CA ALA A 25 9.92 20.48 -5.77
C ALA A 25 9.73 19.62 -4.52
N GLY A 26 8.62 18.86 -4.42
CA GLY A 26 8.43 17.84 -3.38
C GLY A 26 9.45 16.71 -3.49
N LEU A 27 9.77 16.27 -4.72
CA LEU A 27 10.84 15.31 -5.01
C LEU A 27 12.25 15.91 -4.81
N PHE A 28 12.42 17.21 -5.05
CA PHE A 28 13.68 17.94 -4.83
C PHE A 28 13.95 18.13 -3.34
N LEU A 29 12.92 18.37 -2.53
CA LEU A 29 13.01 18.37 -1.06
C LEU A 29 13.29 16.96 -0.48
N MET A 30 13.00 15.89 -1.21
CA MET A 30 13.43 14.53 -0.86
C MET A 30 14.92 14.28 -1.10
N LYS A 31 15.56 15.00 -2.05
CA LYS A 31 17.03 15.03 -2.17
C LYS A 31 17.58 16.01 -1.13
N GLY A 32 17.79 15.50 0.09
CA GLY A 32 18.32 16.29 1.20
C GLY A 32 19.59 17.07 0.81
N PRO A 33 19.70 18.38 1.14
CA PRO A 33 20.90 19.15 0.84
C PRO A 33 22.01 18.82 1.84
N LYS A 34 23.23 18.69 1.29
CA LYS A 34 24.50 18.68 2.03
C LYS A 34 24.76 20.11 2.53
N ASN A 35 24.81 20.35 3.86
CA ASN A 35 25.42 21.50 4.58
C ASN A 35 24.52 22.38 5.49
N ARG A 36 25.21 23.12 6.38
CA ARG A 36 24.85 23.89 7.61
C ARG A 36 23.47 24.58 7.71
N LYS A 37 22.72 24.79 6.63
CA LYS A 37 21.30 25.23 6.68
C LYS A 37 20.33 24.14 7.18
N SER A 38 20.84 22.92 7.42
CA SER A 38 20.07 21.78 7.93
C SER A 38 19.57 21.96 9.37
N TYR A 39 20.37 22.56 10.26
CA TYR A 39 20.02 22.72 11.70
C TYR A 39 18.87 23.72 11.95
N ARG A 40 18.84 24.83 11.21
CA ARG A 40 17.75 25.83 11.33
C ARG A 40 16.43 25.30 10.74
N LYS A 41 16.50 24.43 9.73
CA LYS A 41 15.33 23.75 9.14
C LYS A 41 14.79 22.64 10.04
N THR A 42 15.65 21.85 10.68
CA THR A 42 15.19 20.83 11.66
C THR A 42 14.42 21.48 12.81
N GLY A 43 14.86 22.63 13.33
CA GLY A 43 14.14 23.38 14.36
C GLY A 43 12.73 23.87 13.94
N ILE A 44 12.55 24.29 12.68
CA ILE A 44 11.23 24.68 12.16
C ILE A 44 10.31 23.46 12.05
N PHE A 45 10.82 22.34 11.53
CA PHE A 45 10.04 21.12 11.37
C PHE A 45 9.70 20.44 12.70
N THR A 46 10.52 20.59 13.74
CA THR A 46 10.18 20.15 15.10
C THR A 46 9.12 21.04 15.73
N ALA A 47 9.18 22.37 15.55
CA ALA A 47 8.12 23.26 16.01
C ALA A 47 6.76 22.97 15.32
N ILE A 48 6.78 22.72 14.00
CA ILE A 48 5.60 22.27 13.26
C ILE A 48 5.10 20.93 13.79
N TYR A 49 5.99 19.99 14.12
CA TYR A 49 5.60 18.71 14.71
C TYR A 49 4.81 18.90 16.00
N ASP A 50 5.31 19.74 16.91
CA ASP A 50 4.65 19.97 18.19
C ASP A 50 3.25 20.58 18.01
N GLU A 51 3.08 21.50 17.04
CA GLU A 51 1.77 22.07 16.71
C GLU A 51 0.82 21.04 16.06
N LEU A 52 1.32 20.22 15.14
CA LEU A 52 0.54 19.15 14.51
C LEU A 52 0.07 18.09 15.51
N THR A 53 0.82 17.87 16.60
CA THR A 53 0.43 16.92 17.65
C THR A 53 -0.66 17.44 18.59
N LYS A 54 -0.93 18.75 18.60
CA LYS A 54 -2.06 19.34 19.35
C LYS A 54 -3.41 19.06 18.67
N LEU A 55 -3.43 18.99 17.34
CA LEU A 55 -4.64 18.74 16.57
C LEU A 55 -5.10 17.27 16.68
N PRO A 56 -6.32 16.96 17.16
CA PRO A 56 -6.74 15.59 17.47
C PRO A 56 -6.84 14.68 16.23
N ILE A 57 -7.18 15.24 15.06
CA ILE A 57 -7.29 14.49 13.79
C ILE A 57 -5.89 14.13 13.26
N VAL A 58 -4.96 15.10 13.30
CA VAL A 58 -3.61 14.96 12.72
C VAL A 58 -2.66 14.20 13.64
N LYS A 59 -2.82 14.33 14.96
CA LYS A 59 -2.00 13.67 15.99
C LYS A 59 -1.84 12.17 15.74
N ASN A 60 -2.91 11.48 15.36
CA ASN A 60 -2.86 10.03 15.14
C ASN A 60 -2.04 9.66 13.90
N TYR A 61 -2.14 10.43 12.82
CA TYR A 61 -1.35 10.21 11.61
C TYR A 61 0.14 10.45 11.88
N VAL A 62 0.45 11.58 12.51
CA VAL A 62 1.83 11.96 12.85
C VAL A 62 2.45 10.96 13.81
N LYS A 63 1.77 10.57 14.90
CA LYS A 63 2.25 9.54 15.83
C LYS A 63 2.50 8.21 15.15
N LYS A 64 1.62 7.79 14.24
CA LYS A 64 1.81 6.55 13.48
C LYS A 64 3.07 6.62 12.61
N LYS A 65 3.32 7.74 11.94
CA LYS A 65 4.53 7.94 11.13
C LYS A 65 5.80 8.07 11.99
N THR A 66 5.72 8.71 13.16
CA THR A 66 6.79 8.74 14.16
C THR A 66 7.14 7.33 14.62
N MET A 67 6.15 6.49 14.93
CA MET A 67 6.38 5.10 15.36
C MET A 67 6.99 4.24 14.25
N GLN A 68 6.56 4.43 13.00
CA GLN A 68 7.17 3.76 11.84
C GLN A 68 8.62 4.20 11.61
N LEU A 69 8.94 5.48 11.83
CA LEU A 69 10.29 6.02 11.69
C LEU A 69 11.19 5.64 12.87
N SER A 70 10.66 5.57 14.09
CA SER A 70 11.41 5.16 15.28
C SER A 70 11.76 3.68 15.25
N ALA A 71 10.95 2.85 14.59
CA ALA A 71 11.31 1.47 14.31
C ALA A 71 12.54 1.34 13.39
N MET A 72 12.94 2.43 12.71
CA MET A 72 14.22 2.51 12.02
C MET A 72 15.21 3.27 12.90
N SER A 73 15.98 2.52 13.69
CA SER A 73 16.92 2.96 14.73
C SER A 73 17.93 4.07 14.40
N VAL A 74 18.08 4.44 13.13
CA VAL A 74 19.20 5.26 12.66
C VAL A 74 18.96 6.77 12.85
N TYR A 75 17.73 7.18 13.17
CA TYR A 75 17.37 8.59 13.32
C TYR A 75 17.35 9.03 14.79
N SER A 76 17.89 10.22 15.07
CA SER A 76 17.72 10.85 16.39
C SER A 76 16.25 11.16 16.67
N LYS A 77 15.84 11.24 17.95
CA LYS A 77 14.48 11.64 18.36
C LYS A 77 14.03 12.95 17.69
N GLU A 78 14.93 13.91 17.51
CA GLU A 78 14.66 15.18 16.82
C GLU A 78 14.52 15.01 15.30
N GLU A 79 15.35 14.18 14.70
CA GLU A 79 15.29 13.87 13.27
C GLU A 79 14.00 13.12 12.92
N ILE A 80 13.56 12.21 13.78
CA ILE A 80 12.28 11.50 13.64
C ILE A 80 11.14 12.51 13.63
N LYS A 81 11.11 13.47 14.57
CA LYS A 81 10.08 14.53 14.61
C LYS A 81 10.09 15.38 13.34
N SER A 82 11.27 15.84 12.91
CA SER A 82 11.46 16.65 11.70
C SER A 82 11.05 15.91 10.42
N LYS A 83 11.43 14.64 10.28
CA LYS A 83 11.05 13.80 9.13
C LYS A 83 9.57 13.48 9.14
N ALA A 84 8.98 13.20 10.30
CA ALA A 84 7.56 12.91 10.43
C ALA A 84 6.69 14.12 10.00
N SER A 85 7.05 15.35 10.42
CA SER A 85 6.32 16.56 10.01
C SER A 85 6.51 16.87 8.54
N LEU A 86 7.73 16.71 7.99
CA LEU A 86 7.98 16.85 6.55
C LEU A 86 7.15 15.86 5.73
N TYR A 87 7.06 14.60 6.15
CA TYR A 87 6.25 13.59 5.47
C TYR A 87 4.74 13.88 5.56
N PHE A 88 4.28 14.44 6.66
CA PHE A 88 2.90 14.92 6.78
C PHE A 88 2.61 16.04 5.78
N ILE A 89 3.47 17.06 5.71
CA ILE A 89 3.32 18.19 4.78
C ILE A 89 3.30 17.69 3.33
N ILE A 90 4.21 16.78 2.96
CA ILE A 90 4.23 16.19 1.61
C ILE A 90 2.93 15.44 1.31
N SER A 91 2.44 14.64 2.27
CA SER A 91 1.18 13.88 2.11
C SER A 91 -0.02 14.81 1.96
N PHE A 92 -0.05 15.91 2.71
CA PHE A 92 -1.12 16.89 2.65
C PHE A 92 -1.09 17.68 1.33
N LEU A 93 0.09 18.15 0.91
CA LEU A 93 0.25 18.87 -0.35
C LEU A 93 -0.14 18.00 -1.55
N THR A 94 0.33 16.75 -1.59
CA THR A 94 -0.03 15.81 -2.67
C THR A 94 -1.52 15.48 -2.70
N PHE A 95 -2.18 15.41 -1.54
CA PHE A 95 -3.63 15.25 -1.47
C PHE A 95 -4.38 16.45 -2.09
N VAL A 96 -4.03 17.69 -1.71
CA VAL A 96 -4.66 18.91 -2.24
C VAL A 96 -4.43 19.02 -3.76
N VAL A 97 -3.19 18.77 -4.18
CA VAL A 97 -2.80 18.79 -5.60
C VAL A 97 -3.59 17.75 -6.40
N SER A 98 -3.75 16.53 -5.87
CA SER A 98 -4.53 15.48 -6.49
C SER A 98 -6.02 15.83 -6.62
N LEU A 99 -6.59 16.56 -5.65
CA LEU A 99 -7.97 17.04 -5.73
C LEU A 99 -8.13 18.11 -6.81
N LEU A 100 -7.21 19.07 -6.91
CA LEU A 100 -7.24 20.11 -7.95
C LEU A 100 -7.15 19.49 -9.35
N VAL A 101 -6.27 18.50 -9.54
CA VAL A 101 -6.19 17.74 -10.80
C VAL A 101 -7.47 16.96 -11.06
N GLY A 102 -8.04 16.34 -10.03
CA GLY A 102 -9.33 15.65 -10.12
C GLY A 102 -10.42 16.56 -10.67
N ILE A 103 -10.55 17.77 -10.10
CA ILE A 103 -11.56 18.78 -10.51
C ILE A 103 -11.36 19.21 -11.97
N PHE A 104 -10.11 19.27 -12.43
CA PHE A 104 -9.80 19.67 -13.81
C PHE A 104 -10.10 18.55 -14.83
N ILE A 105 -9.90 17.29 -14.46
CA ILE A 105 -10.06 16.14 -15.38
C ILE A 105 -11.51 15.64 -15.42
N TYR A 106 -12.16 15.59 -14.25
CA TYR A 106 -13.46 14.96 -14.05
C TYR A 106 -14.52 15.98 -13.70
N ASP A 107 -15.65 15.89 -14.38
CA ASP A 107 -16.80 16.77 -14.18
C ASP A 107 -17.67 16.34 -12.97
N ASP A 108 -17.25 15.30 -12.25
CA ASP A 108 -18.04 14.63 -11.21
C ASP A 108 -17.35 14.53 -9.84
N TYR A 109 -18.12 14.83 -8.78
CA TYR A 109 -17.60 14.87 -7.42
C TYR A 109 -17.09 13.52 -6.90
N VAL A 110 -17.65 12.40 -7.36
CA VAL A 110 -17.27 11.05 -6.89
C VAL A 110 -15.90 10.64 -7.45
N SER A 111 -15.65 10.83 -8.75
CA SER A 111 -14.34 10.53 -9.36
C SER A 111 -13.28 11.48 -8.81
N VAL A 112 -13.61 12.76 -8.62
CA VAL A 112 -12.73 13.73 -7.93
C VAL A 112 -12.36 13.22 -6.52
N ALA A 113 -13.34 12.77 -5.74
CA ALA A 113 -13.11 12.23 -4.41
C ALA A 113 -12.25 10.94 -4.44
N LEU A 114 -12.49 10.03 -5.39
CA LEU A 114 -11.68 8.81 -5.56
C LEU A 114 -10.23 9.13 -5.95
N VAL A 115 -10.00 10.09 -6.84
CA VAL A 115 -8.67 10.58 -7.17
C VAL A 115 -8.00 11.20 -5.94
N GLY A 116 -8.74 11.97 -5.13
CA GLY A 116 -8.28 12.47 -3.83
C GLY A 116 -7.83 11.36 -2.87
N VAL A 117 -8.57 10.25 -2.80
CA VAL A 117 -8.16 9.05 -2.05
C VAL A 117 -6.81 8.52 -2.57
N GLY A 118 -6.59 8.53 -3.88
CA GLY A 118 -5.28 8.25 -4.48
C GLY A 118 -4.19 9.21 -4.00
N GLY A 119 -4.48 10.50 -3.98
CA GLY A 119 -3.59 11.55 -3.47
C GLY A 119 -3.17 11.35 -2.01
N TYR A 120 -3.96 10.65 -1.19
CA TYR A 120 -3.57 10.27 0.17
C TYR A 120 -2.75 8.96 0.23
N ILE A 121 -3.14 7.98 -0.58
CA ILE A 121 -2.52 6.64 -0.58
C ILE A 121 -1.10 6.65 -1.14
N ILE A 122 -0.90 7.31 -2.29
CA ILE A 122 0.38 7.36 -3.01
C ILE A 122 1.53 7.88 -2.12
N PRO A 123 1.45 9.09 -1.52
CA PRO A 123 2.54 9.60 -0.68
C PRO A 123 2.79 8.72 0.54
N THR A 124 1.75 8.14 1.14
CA THR A 124 1.88 7.23 2.29
C THR A 124 2.78 6.04 1.96
N ILE A 125 2.59 5.44 0.79
CA ILE A 125 3.35 4.30 0.28
C ILE A 125 4.77 4.72 -0.14
N VAL A 126 4.91 5.88 -0.80
CA VAL A 126 6.23 6.44 -1.16
C VAL A 126 7.08 6.69 0.09
N ILE A 127 6.48 7.19 1.18
CA ILE A 127 7.17 7.36 2.47
C ILE A 127 7.64 6.01 3.03
N GLU A 128 6.79 4.98 3.01
CA GLU A 128 7.16 3.63 3.49
C GLU A 128 8.31 3.03 2.67
N LYS A 129 8.40 3.35 1.38
CA LYS A 129 9.53 2.95 0.52
C LYS A 129 10.80 3.73 0.80
N ASN A 130 10.68 5.03 1.08
CA ASN A 130 11.84 5.85 1.46
C ASN A 130 12.47 5.35 2.76
N ILE A 131 11.61 4.97 3.71
CA ILE A 131 11.96 4.25 4.94
C ILE A 131 12.76 2.99 4.56
N LYS A 132 12.22 2.08 3.74
CA LYS A 132 12.95 0.85 3.32
C LYS A 132 14.26 1.11 2.59
N ARG A 133 14.30 2.12 1.73
CA ARG A 133 15.53 2.55 1.06
C ARG A 133 16.58 2.98 2.07
N MET A 134 16.15 3.62 3.17
CA MET A 134 17.05 3.98 4.25
C MET A 134 17.67 2.75 4.91
N HIS A 135 16.85 1.73 5.18
CA HIS A 135 17.33 0.46 5.73
C HIS A 135 18.45 -0.11 4.87
N GLY A 136 18.25 -0.21 3.55
CA GLY A 136 19.29 -0.72 2.65
C GLY A 136 20.57 0.12 2.62
N ILE A 137 20.48 1.44 2.79
CA ILE A 137 21.68 2.30 2.91
C ILE A 137 22.41 2.02 4.23
N VAL A 138 21.68 1.77 5.31
CA VAL A 138 22.22 1.46 6.63
C VAL A 138 22.87 0.07 6.63
N SER A 139 22.21 -0.96 6.11
CA SER A 139 22.79 -2.31 5.96
C SER A 139 24.09 -2.25 5.14
N TYR A 140 24.09 -1.47 4.05
CA TYR A 140 25.31 -1.26 3.24
C TYR A 140 26.41 -0.59 4.04
N GLN A 141 26.13 0.51 4.76
CA GLN A 141 27.14 1.19 5.60
C GLN A 141 27.64 0.30 6.74
N LEU A 142 26.78 -0.54 7.32
CA LEU A 142 27.16 -1.45 8.42
C LEU A 142 28.09 -2.54 7.90
N LYS A 143 27.83 -3.06 6.71
CA LYS A 143 28.73 -4.04 6.05
C LYS A 143 30.16 -3.50 5.92
N TYR A 144 30.35 -2.27 5.44
CA TYR A 144 31.69 -1.67 5.36
C TYR A 144 32.30 -1.43 6.74
N ALA A 145 31.50 -1.01 7.71
CA ALA A 145 31.98 -0.80 9.08
C ALA A 145 32.45 -2.12 9.71
N ILE A 146 31.74 -3.23 9.51
CA ILE A 146 32.17 -4.56 9.99
C ILE A 146 33.43 -5.04 9.26
N GLU A 147 33.53 -4.79 7.96
CA GLU A 147 34.72 -5.12 7.17
C GLU A 147 35.95 -4.36 7.68
N SER A 148 35.79 -3.05 7.97
CA SER A 148 36.84 -2.22 8.58
C SER A 148 37.16 -2.66 10.00
N LEU A 149 36.16 -2.90 10.85
CA LEU A 149 36.34 -3.40 12.22
C LEU A 149 37.13 -4.71 12.25
N ARG A 150 36.83 -5.64 11.34
CA ARG A 150 37.58 -6.90 11.21
C ARG A 150 39.06 -6.64 10.88
N LEU A 151 39.35 -5.69 9.99
CA LEU A 151 40.71 -5.36 9.60
C LEU A 151 41.48 -4.67 10.72
N GLU A 152 40.86 -3.74 11.45
CA GLU A 152 41.48 -3.08 12.60
C GLU A 152 41.69 -4.05 13.77
N TYR A 153 40.73 -4.95 14.01
CA TYR A 153 40.88 -5.98 15.03
C TYR A 153 42.06 -6.92 14.74
N LEU A 154 42.28 -7.31 13.48
CA LEU A 154 43.45 -8.11 13.09
C LEU A 154 44.79 -7.39 13.33
N LYS A 155 44.80 -6.06 13.49
CA LYS A 155 46.00 -5.28 13.80
C LYS A 155 46.21 -5.13 15.31
N CYS A 156 45.16 -4.76 16.04
CA CYS A 156 45.24 -4.38 17.46
C CYS A 156 44.97 -5.56 18.41
N ASN A 157 44.25 -6.60 17.96
CA ASN A 157 43.73 -7.71 18.77
C ASN A 157 42.93 -7.25 20.02
N ASP A 158 42.42 -6.02 20.00
CA ASP A 158 41.55 -5.45 21.03
C ASP A 158 40.31 -4.88 20.35
N VAL A 159 39.12 -5.21 20.89
CA VAL A 159 37.83 -4.76 20.38
C VAL A 159 37.65 -3.26 20.59
N ILE A 160 38.10 -2.69 21.71
CA ILE A 160 37.91 -1.28 22.04
C ILE A 160 38.76 -0.42 21.10
N GLU A 161 40.06 -0.75 20.99
CA GLU A 161 40.99 -0.05 20.09
C GLU A 161 40.58 -0.20 18.63
N ALA A 162 40.13 -1.39 18.23
CA ALA A 162 39.61 -1.62 16.89
C ALA A 162 38.38 -0.75 16.60
N LEU A 163 37.46 -0.57 17.57
CA LEU A 163 36.25 0.26 17.43
C LEU A 163 36.55 1.75 17.27
N GLU A 164 37.64 2.24 17.85
CA GLU A 164 38.07 3.63 17.73
C GLU A 164 38.55 3.97 16.30
N HIS A 165 39.20 3.00 15.65
CA HIS A 165 39.79 3.15 14.31
C HIS A 165 38.87 2.73 13.15
N VAL A 166 37.61 2.33 13.42
CA VAL A 166 36.69 1.90 12.35
C VAL A 166 36.25 3.05 11.45
N ASP A 167 36.35 2.81 10.15
CA ASP A 167 35.70 3.64 9.13
C ASP A 167 34.22 3.27 9.00
N TYR A 168 33.34 4.11 9.56
CA TYR A 168 31.89 3.97 9.43
C TYR A 168 31.23 5.14 8.71
N GLY A 169 30.09 4.86 8.05
CA GLY A 169 29.31 5.88 7.37
C GLY A 169 28.66 6.89 8.34
N LYS A 170 28.42 8.13 7.88
CA LYS A 170 27.83 9.25 8.66
C LYS A 170 26.55 8.92 9.43
N ARG A 171 25.79 7.91 9.02
CA ARG A 171 24.53 7.53 9.67
C ARG A 171 24.73 6.58 10.86
N LEU A 172 25.86 5.88 10.89
CA LEU A 172 26.22 4.93 11.93
C LEU A 172 27.05 5.55 13.05
N THR A 173 27.51 6.79 12.88
CA THR A 173 28.35 7.51 13.85
C THR A 173 27.83 7.42 15.27
N LYS A 174 26.53 7.67 15.48
CA LYS A 174 25.93 7.60 16.81
C LYS A 174 25.87 6.17 17.36
N ALA A 175 25.55 5.19 16.50
CA ALA A 175 25.43 3.79 16.91
C ALA A 175 26.78 3.22 17.34
N PHE A 176 27.86 3.56 16.62
CA PHE A 176 29.23 3.16 16.96
C PHE A 176 29.80 3.94 18.15
N SER A 177 29.54 5.26 18.25
CA SER A 177 29.98 6.03 19.42
C SER A 177 29.31 5.54 20.71
N SER A 178 28.02 5.24 20.66
CA SER A 178 27.31 4.68 21.82
C SER A 178 27.77 3.26 22.14
N LEU A 179 28.09 2.44 21.13
CA LEU A 179 28.68 1.12 21.36
C LEU A 179 30.03 1.22 22.08
N HIS A 180 30.92 2.09 21.61
CA HIS A 180 32.21 2.35 22.26
C HIS A 180 32.02 2.82 23.71
N GLU A 181 31.12 3.79 23.95
CA GLU A 181 30.82 4.27 25.30
C GLU A 181 30.34 3.16 26.25
N ILE A 182 29.50 2.24 25.76
CA ILE A 182 28.99 1.13 26.56
C ILE A 182 30.13 0.21 26.99
N LEU A 183 31.02 -0.14 26.06
CA LEU A 183 32.15 -1.03 26.31
C LEU A 183 33.18 -0.43 27.27
N THR A 184 33.38 0.89 27.26
CA THR A 184 34.31 1.57 28.18
C THR A 184 33.70 1.85 29.56
N SER A 185 32.36 1.88 29.69
CA SER A 185 31.71 2.37 30.90
C SER A 185 31.45 1.29 31.97
N ALA A 186 31.49 1.69 33.25
CA ALA A 186 31.07 0.82 34.35
C ALA A 186 29.55 0.53 34.29
N GLY A 187 29.15 -0.73 34.48
CA GLY A 187 27.75 -1.19 34.42
C GLY A 187 27.24 -1.46 33.00
N SER A 188 28.04 -2.18 32.21
CA SER A 188 27.80 -2.50 30.81
C SER A 188 26.57 -3.39 30.56
N ASP A 189 26.24 -4.32 31.46
CA ASP A 189 25.09 -5.25 31.32
C ASP A 189 23.72 -4.58 31.20
N THR A 190 23.48 -3.51 31.97
CA THR A 190 22.21 -2.77 31.88
C THR A 190 22.19 -1.85 30.67
N LYS A 191 23.35 -1.28 30.32
CA LYS A 191 23.48 -0.33 29.22
C LYS A 191 23.38 -1.00 27.84
N ILE A 192 23.84 -2.24 27.69
CA ILE A 192 23.67 -3.00 26.44
C ILE A 192 22.19 -3.31 26.18
N LYS A 193 21.40 -3.57 27.24
CA LYS A 193 19.94 -3.75 27.12
C LYS A 193 19.25 -2.46 26.70
N GLU A 194 19.59 -1.34 27.33
CA GLU A 194 19.10 -0.01 26.93
C GLU A 194 19.51 0.32 25.49
N TYR A 195 20.71 -0.08 25.06
CA TYR A 195 21.18 0.07 23.69
C TYR A 195 20.33 -0.72 22.70
N ASN A 196 20.08 -2.00 22.99
CA ASN A 196 19.24 -2.87 22.16
C ASN A 196 17.82 -2.31 22.03
N GLU A 197 17.25 -1.77 23.11
CA GLU A 197 15.95 -1.08 23.06
C GLU A 197 16.00 0.22 22.24
N SER A 198 17.11 0.95 22.31
CA SER A 198 17.29 2.23 21.59
C SER A 198 17.50 2.06 20.09
N ILE A 199 18.15 0.96 19.67
CA ILE A 199 18.51 0.67 18.27
C ILE A 199 17.81 -0.62 17.82
N PRO A 200 16.59 -0.54 17.29
CA PRO A 200 15.88 -1.67 16.65
C PRO A 200 16.47 -2.08 15.27
N PHE A 201 17.77 -2.31 15.17
CA PHE A 201 18.38 -2.94 13.99
C PHE A 201 19.14 -4.19 14.42
N ILE A 202 18.60 -5.37 14.07
CA ILE A 202 19.06 -6.65 14.61
C ILE A 202 20.56 -6.85 14.34
N HIS A 203 21.04 -6.55 13.13
CA HIS A 203 22.47 -6.71 12.83
C HIS A 203 23.39 -5.81 13.67
N MET A 204 22.92 -4.62 14.07
CA MET A 204 23.68 -3.77 15.00
C MET A 204 23.61 -4.29 16.44
N GLN A 205 22.46 -4.80 16.86
CA GLN A 205 22.30 -5.42 18.18
C GLN A 205 23.18 -6.67 18.29
N THR A 206 23.20 -7.51 17.25
CA THR A 206 24.09 -8.68 17.18
C THR A 206 25.56 -8.26 17.21
N LEU A 207 25.96 -7.21 16.47
CA LEU A 207 27.32 -6.67 16.55
C LEU A 207 27.68 -6.22 17.96
N ALA A 208 26.76 -5.49 18.61
CA ALA A 208 26.97 -5.00 19.97
C ALA A 208 27.14 -6.15 20.97
N GLN A 209 26.34 -7.20 20.86
CA GLN A 209 26.45 -8.39 21.72
C GLN A 209 27.77 -9.14 21.50
N VAL A 210 28.19 -9.31 20.24
CA VAL A 210 29.47 -9.98 19.93
C VAL A 210 30.65 -9.17 20.45
N CYS A 211 30.67 -7.86 20.24
CA CYS A 211 31.72 -6.98 20.78
C CYS A 211 31.73 -6.98 22.31
N TYR A 212 30.55 -6.98 22.94
CA TYR A 212 30.41 -7.02 24.39
C TYR A 212 30.96 -8.31 24.99
N HIS A 213 30.56 -9.45 24.43
CA HIS A 213 31.02 -10.75 24.88
C HIS A 213 32.53 -10.88 24.76
N VAL A 214 33.10 -10.63 23.57
CA VAL A 214 34.55 -10.77 23.34
C VAL A 214 35.37 -9.81 24.20
N ASN A 215 34.86 -8.61 24.48
CA ASN A 215 35.52 -7.68 25.40
C ASN A 215 35.56 -8.19 26.85
N ASN A 216 34.54 -8.94 27.29
CA ASN A 216 34.46 -9.44 28.66
C ASN A 216 35.13 -10.81 28.86
N THR A 217 34.97 -11.72 27.90
CA THR A 217 35.48 -13.10 27.98
C THR A 217 36.85 -13.27 27.33
N GLY A 218 37.26 -12.32 26.48
CA GLY A 218 38.37 -12.50 25.56
C GLY A 218 37.97 -13.25 24.29
N ASP A 219 38.87 -13.23 23.31
CA ASP A 219 38.71 -13.94 22.04
C ASP A 219 39.31 -15.34 22.12
N THR A 220 38.57 -16.32 21.59
CA THR A 220 39.00 -17.71 21.51
C THR A 220 39.58 -18.01 20.13
N PHE A 221 40.56 -18.91 20.08
CA PHE A 221 41.18 -19.33 18.82
C PHE A 221 40.82 -20.78 18.52
N ASP A 222 40.36 -21.04 17.30
CA ASP A 222 40.12 -22.40 16.80
C ASP A 222 41.43 -23.21 16.78
N GLU A 223 41.34 -24.55 16.67
CA GLU A 223 42.48 -25.46 16.54
C GLU A 223 43.48 -25.07 15.43
N ASN A 224 42.99 -24.36 14.41
CA ASN A 224 43.76 -23.87 13.26
C ASN A 224 44.35 -22.46 13.46
N GLY A 225 44.19 -21.85 14.64
CA GLY A 225 44.69 -20.51 14.98
C GLY A 225 43.84 -19.34 14.45
N TYR A 226 42.61 -19.60 14.01
CA TYR A 226 41.70 -18.54 13.56
C TYR A 226 40.92 -17.93 14.74
N SER A 227 40.82 -16.60 14.76
CA SER A 227 40.03 -15.86 15.76
C SER A 227 38.53 -16.13 15.60
N SER A 228 37.90 -16.49 16.71
CA SER A 228 36.46 -16.66 16.89
C SER A 228 35.69 -15.38 16.57
N PHE A 229 36.17 -14.23 17.07
CA PHE A 229 35.58 -12.92 16.76
C PHE A 229 35.62 -12.59 15.26
N VAL A 230 36.75 -12.83 14.60
CA VAL A 230 36.89 -12.59 13.15
C VAL A 230 35.94 -13.49 12.36
N ASN A 231 35.77 -14.73 12.79
CA ASN A 231 34.77 -15.63 12.20
C ASN A 231 33.36 -15.07 12.40
N ALA A 232 32.97 -14.67 13.62
CA ALA A 232 31.67 -14.05 13.90
C ALA A 232 31.37 -12.83 13.00
N LEU A 233 32.36 -11.94 12.80
CA LEU A 233 32.24 -10.79 11.89
C LEU A 233 32.07 -11.22 10.43
N LEU A 234 32.77 -12.26 9.98
CA LEU A 234 32.60 -12.87 8.64
C LEU A 234 31.17 -13.43 8.46
N ILE A 235 30.65 -14.14 9.46
CA ILE A 235 29.30 -14.70 9.46
C ILE A 235 28.28 -13.57 9.29
N MET A 236 28.42 -12.48 10.05
CA MET A 236 27.52 -11.32 10.02
C MET A 236 27.61 -10.55 8.70
N MET A 237 28.82 -10.37 8.16
CA MET A 237 29.03 -9.73 6.87
C MET A 237 28.37 -10.52 5.72
N LYS A 238 28.42 -11.86 5.77
CA LYS A 238 27.73 -12.72 4.79
C LYS A 238 26.22 -12.50 4.84
N ASP A 239 25.62 -12.51 6.03
CA ASP A 239 24.17 -12.30 6.17
C ASP A 239 23.72 -10.90 5.71
N LEU A 240 24.52 -9.86 6.00
CA LEU A 240 24.30 -8.51 5.48
C LEU A 240 24.41 -8.45 3.95
N ASN A 241 25.38 -9.15 3.34
CA ASN A 241 25.50 -9.21 1.88
C ASN A 241 24.28 -9.89 1.25
N ASP A 242 23.77 -10.97 1.86
CA ASP A 242 22.58 -11.67 1.39
C ASP A 242 21.33 -10.76 1.51
N GLU A 243 21.20 -10.01 2.61
CA GLU A 243 20.14 -9.02 2.78
C GLU A 243 20.21 -7.92 1.71
N ILE A 244 21.40 -7.36 1.47
CA ILE A 244 21.63 -6.33 0.44
C ILE A 244 21.34 -6.89 -0.96
N GLY A 245 21.77 -8.12 -1.23
CA GLY A 245 21.54 -8.84 -2.48
C GLY A 245 20.05 -9.02 -2.73
N ARG A 246 19.31 -9.46 -1.71
CA ARG A 246 17.85 -9.54 -1.72
C ARG A 246 17.17 -8.21 -2.02
N LEU A 247 17.52 -7.14 -1.29
CA LEU A 247 16.95 -5.80 -1.49
C LEU A 247 17.22 -5.28 -2.90
N THR A 248 18.41 -5.55 -3.43
CA THR A 248 18.81 -5.18 -4.79
C THR A 248 18.00 -5.97 -5.82
N TYR A 249 17.87 -7.29 -5.64
CA TYR A 249 17.09 -8.16 -6.52
C TYR A 249 15.61 -7.74 -6.57
N GLN A 250 15.01 -7.48 -5.41
CA GLN A 250 13.64 -7.00 -5.31
C GLN A 250 13.46 -5.65 -6.05
N LYS A 251 14.40 -4.72 -5.88
CA LYS A 251 14.37 -3.43 -6.57
C LYS A 251 14.48 -3.58 -8.08
N THR A 252 15.33 -4.48 -8.56
CA THR A 252 15.47 -4.77 -10.00
C THR A 252 14.20 -5.36 -10.58
N LYS A 253 13.55 -6.30 -9.89
CA LYS A 253 12.31 -6.94 -10.37
C LYS A 253 11.11 -5.99 -10.33
N PHE A 254 10.90 -5.25 -9.24
CA PHE A 254 9.68 -4.43 -9.04
C PHE A 254 9.80 -2.95 -9.43
N GLY A 255 11.02 -2.45 -9.71
CA GLY A 255 11.43 -1.03 -9.70
C GLY A 255 10.39 0.03 -10.02
N LYS A 256 9.75 -0.01 -11.20
CA LYS A 256 8.77 1.01 -11.64
C LYS A 256 7.36 0.46 -11.88
N LEU A 257 7.13 -0.82 -11.58
CA LEU A 257 5.90 -1.53 -11.94
C LEU A 257 4.64 -0.88 -11.35
N GLU A 258 4.74 -0.39 -10.11
CA GLU A 258 3.59 0.17 -9.40
C GLU A 258 3.02 1.43 -10.05
N TYR A 259 3.86 2.31 -10.58
CA TYR A 259 3.42 3.57 -11.18
C TYR A 259 2.65 3.33 -12.48
N LEU A 260 2.92 2.21 -13.16
CA LEU A 260 2.18 1.80 -14.35
C LEU A 260 0.69 1.54 -14.03
N CYS A 261 0.34 1.13 -12.80
CA CYS A 261 -1.06 0.94 -12.40
C CYS A 261 -1.87 2.25 -12.47
N LEU A 262 -1.23 3.39 -12.21
CA LEU A 262 -1.89 4.71 -12.15
C LEU A 262 -2.16 5.32 -13.53
N VAL A 263 -1.51 4.80 -14.58
CA VAL A 263 -1.68 5.28 -15.98
C VAL A 263 -3.13 5.12 -16.45
N ALA A 264 -3.86 4.14 -15.93
CA ALA A 264 -5.26 3.92 -16.27
C ALA A 264 -6.16 5.11 -15.92
N ILE A 265 -5.85 5.89 -14.87
CA ILE A 265 -6.66 7.04 -14.44
C ILE A 265 -6.70 8.11 -15.55
N PRO A 266 -5.58 8.74 -15.97
CA PRO A 266 -5.62 9.71 -17.06
C PRO A 266 -6.05 9.09 -18.39
N ALA A 267 -5.76 7.80 -18.62
CA ALA A 267 -6.18 7.11 -19.84
C ALA A 267 -7.72 7.08 -20.01
N THR A 268 -8.50 7.09 -18.92
CA THR A 268 -9.97 7.16 -19.02
C THR A 268 -10.45 8.40 -19.77
N LYS A 269 -9.91 9.58 -19.44
CA LYS A 269 -10.30 10.85 -20.08
C LYS A 269 -9.77 10.95 -21.50
N VAL A 270 -8.53 10.49 -21.74
CA VAL A 270 -7.94 10.46 -23.09
C VAL A 270 -8.77 9.59 -24.04
N MET A 271 -9.17 8.39 -23.61
CA MET A 271 -10.03 7.51 -24.42
C MET A 271 -11.41 8.10 -24.64
N GLU A 272 -12.01 8.71 -23.63
CA GLU A 272 -13.31 9.37 -23.75
C GLU A 272 -13.28 10.51 -24.78
N VAL A 273 -12.30 11.41 -24.71
CA VAL A 273 -12.16 12.52 -25.67
C VAL A 273 -11.89 12.00 -27.08
N PHE A 274 -11.06 10.97 -27.21
CA PHE A 274 -10.78 10.35 -28.50
C PHE A 274 -12.05 9.76 -29.14
N LEU A 275 -12.83 8.98 -28.39
CA LEU A 275 -14.06 8.35 -28.89
C LEU A 275 -15.14 9.38 -29.23
N LEU A 276 -15.31 10.42 -28.42
CA LEU A 276 -16.25 11.50 -28.72
C LEU A 276 -15.86 12.28 -29.98
N SER A 277 -14.56 12.48 -30.21
CA SER A 277 -14.05 13.16 -31.40
C SER A 277 -14.23 12.33 -32.68
N SER A 278 -13.96 11.02 -32.60
CA SER A 278 -14.04 10.12 -33.76
C SER A 278 -15.45 9.60 -34.06
N MET A 279 -16.28 9.37 -33.03
CA MET A 279 -17.62 8.77 -33.14
C MET A 279 -18.60 9.42 -32.14
N PRO A 280 -19.26 10.54 -32.51
CA PRO A 280 -20.16 11.29 -31.63
C PRO A 280 -21.31 10.45 -31.05
N GLY A 281 -21.83 9.46 -31.80
CA GLY A 281 -22.85 8.53 -31.32
C GLY A 281 -22.47 7.73 -30.07
N THR A 282 -21.18 7.63 -29.73
CA THR A 282 -20.73 7.01 -28.47
C THR A 282 -21.05 7.85 -27.23
N ALA A 283 -21.42 9.13 -27.40
CA ALA A 283 -21.73 10.06 -26.32
C ALA A 283 -22.85 9.55 -25.40
N ILE A 284 -23.89 8.94 -25.96
CA ILE A 284 -25.04 8.43 -25.20
C ILE A 284 -24.58 7.41 -24.14
N ILE A 285 -23.60 6.58 -24.49
CA ILE A 285 -23.09 5.51 -23.63
C ILE A 285 -22.01 6.05 -22.68
N LEU A 286 -21.01 6.75 -23.22
CA LEU A 286 -19.84 7.22 -22.47
C LEU A 286 -20.18 8.31 -21.44
N LYS A 287 -21.15 9.16 -21.77
CA LYS A 287 -21.63 10.24 -20.88
C LYS A 287 -22.93 9.86 -20.17
N GLY A 288 -23.52 8.73 -20.52
CA GLY A 288 -24.65 8.15 -19.80
C GLY A 288 -24.26 7.40 -18.52
N ILE A 289 -25.25 6.71 -17.93
CA ILE A 289 -25.10 5.98 -16.67
C ILE A 289 -23.99 4.91 -16.74
N LEU A 290 -23.89 4.18 -17.86
CA LEU A 290 -22.92 3.10 -18.04
C LEU A 290 -21.49 3.61 -18.10
N GLY A 291 -21.22 4.64 -18.91
CA GLY A 291 -19.90 5.25 -19.01
C GLY A 291 -19.40 5.80 -17.67
N TYR A 292 -20.29 6.39 -16.88
CA TYR A 292 -19.97 6.82 -15.51
C TYR A 292 -19.56 5.64 -14.61
N ILE A 293 -20.34 4.55 -14.61
CA ILE A 293 -20.03 3.34 -13.84
C ILE A 293 -18.68 2.77 -14.27
N PHE A 294 -18.38 2.72 -15.57
CA PHE A 294 -17.08 2.25 -16.07
C PHE A 294 -15.92 3.10 -15.57
N LYS A 295 -16.03 4.44 -15.60
CA LYS A 295 -14.98 5.33 -15.06
C LYS A 295 -14.71 5.05 -13.59
N ILE A 296 -15.75 4.93 -12.76
CA ILE A 296 -15.61 4.58 -11.33
C ILE A 296 -14.91 3.23 -11.18
N ILE A 297 -15.35 2.21 -11.91
CA ILE A 297 -14.76 0.86 -11.83
C ILE A 297 -13.27 0.92 -12.19
N ILE A 298 -12.89 1.62 -13.25
CA ILE A 298 -11.50 1.74 -13.69
C ILE A 298 -10.65 2.45 -12.64
N ILE A 299 -11.13 3.56 -12.06
CA ILE A 299 -10.42 4.29 -11.00
C ILE A 299 -10.23 3.41 -9.76
N VAL A 300 -11.28 2.72 -9.32
CA VAL A 300 -11.23 1.82 -8.14
C VAL A 300 -10.28 0.64 -8.39
N ILE A 301 -10.34 0.01 -9.56
CA ILE A 301 -9.42 -1.08 -9.95
C ILE A 301 -7.98 -0.56 -9.97
N SER A 302 -7.72 0.59 -10.61
CA SER A 302 -6.38 1.19 -10.69
C SER A 302 -5.79 1.49 -9.31
N LEU A 303 -6.57 2.12 -8.43
CA LEU A 303 -6.16 2.42 -7.06
C LEU A 303 -5.90 1.16 -6.24
N THR A 304 -6.78 0.17 -6.36
CA THR A 304 -6.64 -1.10 -5.64
C THR A 304 -5.40 -1.86 -6.14
N SER A 305 -5.20 -1.95 -7.45
CA SER A 305 -4.01 -2.53 -8.07
C SER A 305 -2.74 -1.81 -7.62
N TYR A 306 -2.72 -0.48 -7.62
CA TYR A 306 -1.59 0.30 -7.10
C TYR A 306 -1.28 -0.05 -5.64
N THR A 307 -2.29 -0.05 -4.75
CA THR A 307 -2.07 -0.39 -3.34
C THR A 307 -1.55 -1.81 -3.15
N TYR A 308 -2.06 -2.77 -3.94
CA TYR A 308 -1.63 -4.15 -3.87
C TYR A 308 -0.18 -4.30 -4.33
N VAL A 309 0.16 -3.81 -5.53
CA VAL A 309 1.50 -3.92 -6.13
C VAL A 309 2.54 -3.18 -5.28
N ALA A 310 2.20 -1.98 -4.82
CA ALA A 310 3.14 -1.18 -4.05
C ALA A 310 3.37 -1.75 -2.64
N ARG A 311 2.36 -2.38 -2.03
CA ARG A 311 2.54 -3.15 -0.79
C ARG A 311 3.24 -4.48 -1.02
N ALA A 312 3.01 -5.17 -2.13
CA ALA A 312 3.70 -6.42 -2.45
C ALA A 312 5.21 -6.21 -2.65
N ASN A 313 5.61 -5.06 -3.22
CA ASN A 313 7.01 -4.62 -3.30
C ASN A 313 7.60 -4.24 -1.93
N SER A 314 6.77 -4.16 -0.89
CA SER A 314 7.18 -3.69 0.41
C SER A 314 6.95 -4.84 1.41
N MET A 315 8.02 -5.54 1.83
CA MET A 315 7.90 -6.54 2.92
C MET A 315 7.28 -5.84 4.14
N SER A 316 6.03 -6.16 4.47
CA SER A 316 5.33 -5.46 5.54
C SER A 316 5.98 -5.83 6.86
N PHE A 317 6.61 -4.86 7.52
CA PHE A 317 6.86 -4.98 8.96
C PHE A 317 5.52 -5.30 9.61
N PHE A 318 5.43 -6.43 10.29
CA PHE A 318 4.20 -6.83 10.96
C PHE A 318 3.81 -5.74 11.93
N LYS A 319 2.55 -5.33 11.86
CA LYS A 319 2.02 -4.40 12.84
C LYS A 319 1.75 -5.22 14.11
N ASN A 320 2.52 -4.98 15.16
CA ASN A 320 2.33 -5.62 16.47
C ASN A 320 0.94 -5.35 17.07
N ASP A 321 0.19 -4.37 16.56
CA ASP A 321 -1.20 -4.13 16.90
C ASP A 321 -2.05 -3.82 15.67
N ASP A 322 -2.92 -4.75 15.30
CA ASP A 322 -3.78 -4.68 14.13
C ASP A 322 -5.17 -4.08 14.41
N ARG A 323 -5.46 -3.74 15.67
CA ARG A 323 -6.75 -3.17 16.09
C ARG A 323 -6.99 -1.83 15.43
N ASN A 324 -8.24 -1.56 15.08
CA ASN A 324 -8.64 -0.26 14.56
C ASN A 324 -9.20 0.58 15.72
N MET A 325 -8.53 1.68 16.05
CA MET A 325 -8.90 2.58 17.16
C MET A 325 -10.35 3.07 17.06
N ILE A 326 -10.85 3.31 15.84
CA ILE A 326 -12.22 3.78 15.61
C ILE A 326 -13.23 2.66 15.94
N LEU A 327 -12.97 1.44 15.48
CA LEU A 327 -13.80 0.27 15.77
C LEU A 327 -13.80 -0.08 17.25
N ASN A 328 -12.64 -0.03 17.89
CA ASN A 328 -12.53 -0.27 19.32
C ASN A 328 -13.29 0.80 20.13
N ARG A 329 -13.26 2.07 19.69
CA ARG A 329 -14.07 3.14 20.29
C ARG A 329 -15.57 2.92 20.09
N LEU A 330 -15.97 2.41 18.92
CA LEU A 330 -17.37 2.06 18.62
C LEU A 330 -17.85 0.89 19.49
N LEU A 331 -17.02 -0.15 19.68
CA LEU A 331 -17.34 -1.32 20.53
C LEU A 331 -17.57 -0.97 22.00
N LYS A 332 -17.00 0.13 22.51
CA LYS A 332 -17.28 0.58 23.88
C LYS A 332 -18.73 0.99 24.11
N ARG A 333 -19.50 1.28 23.05
CA ARG A 333 -20.93 1.62 23.17
C ARG A 333 -21.76 0.34 23.29
N ARG A 334 -22.62 0.27 24.31
CA ARG A 334 -23.45 -0.92 24.64
C ARG A 334 -24.29 -1.43 23.46
N LEU A 335 -24.92 -0.52 22.71
CA LEU A 335 -25.73 -0.86 21.54
C LEU A 335 -24.91 -1.55 20.44
N VAL A 336 -23.73 -1.00 20.16
CA VAL A 336 -22.82 -1.51 19.11
C VAL A 336 -22.24 -2.85 19.53
N PHE A 337 -21.88 -3.00 20.81
CA PHE A 337 -21.40 -4.28 21.34
C PHE A 337 -22.48 -5.37 21.24
N SER A 338 -23.72 -5.06 21.62
CA SER A 338 -24.84 -6.01 21.52
C SER A 338 -25.07 -6.44 20.07
N PHE A 339 -25.06 -5.48 19.14
CA PHE A 339 -25.19 -5.76 17.71
C PHE A 339 -24.03 -6.62 17.18
N ALA A 340 -22.79 -6.29 17.53
CA ALA A 340 -21.61 -7.06 17.12
C ALA A 340 -21.69 -8.50 17.64
N LYS A 341 -22.07 -8.68 18.91
CA LYS A 341 -22.24 -10.00 19.53
C LYS A 341 -23.32 -10.85 18.85
N GLN A 342 -24.38 -10.21 18.34
CA GLN A 342 -25.46 -10.92 17.64
C GLN A 342 -25.03 -11.44 16.26
N ILE A 343 -24.14 -10.70 15.58
CA ILE A 343 -23.60 -11.08 14.26
C ILE A 343 -22.43 -12.07 14.39
N SER A 344 -21.71 -12.04 15.51
CA SER A 344 -20.61 -12.96 15.76
C SER A 344 -21.05 -14.44 15.85
N PRO A 345 -20.21 -15.38 15.39
CA PRO A 345 -20.48 -16.80 15.48
C PRO A 345 -20.53 -17.24 16.94
N LYS A 346 -21.37 -18.24 17.23
CA LYS A 346 -21.54 -18.82 18.56
C LYS A 346 -20.91 -20.23 18.60
N ASN A 347 -20.61 -20.71 19.82
CA ASN A 347 -20.17 -22.08 20.10
C ASN A 347 -18.83 -22.46 19.42
N MET A 348 -18.68 -23.69 18.92
CA MET A 348 -17.42 -24.22 18.36
C MET A 348 -16.87 -23.40 17.18
N VAL A 349 -17.74 -22.78 16.38
CA VAL A 349 -17.31 -21.90 15.28
C VAL A 349 -16.59 -20.66 15.79
N ARG A 350 -16.94 -20.18 17.00
CA ARG A 350 -16.22 -19.10 17.67
C ARG A 350 -14.80 -19.52 18.03
N VAL A 351 -14.64 -20.70 18.65
CA VAL A 351 -13.33 -21.22 19.06
C VAL A 351 -12.41 -21.42 17.86
N GLN A 352 -12.91 -22.02 16.78
CA GLN A 352 -12.15 -22.16 15.53
C GLN A 352 -11.77 -20.80 14.92
N PHE A 353 -12.62 -19.79 15.07
CA PHE A 353 -12.34 -18.45 14.58
C PHE A 353 -11.32 -17.70 15.46
N GLU A 354 -11.37 -17.90 16.78
CA GLU A 354 -10.38 -17.40 17.73
C GLU A 354 -9.01 -18.02 17.45
N GLN A 355 -8.93 -19.33 17.18
CA GLN A 355 -7.70 -19.98 16.72
C GLN A 355 -7.15 -19.32 15.45
N LYS A 356 -7.98 -19.10 14.42
CA LYS A 356 -7.56 -18.40 13.19
C LYS A 356 -7.08 -16.96 13.43
N LEU A 357 -7.60 -16.28 14.45
CA LEU A 357 -7.12 -14.94 14.83
C LEU A 357 -5.77 -15.02 15.55
N ASN A 358 -5.59 -16.02 16.42
CA ASN A 358 -4.32 -16.29 17.11
C ASN A 358 -3.22 -16.69 16.12
N ASP A 359 -3.51 -17.59 15.19
CA ASP A 359 -2.60 -17.98 14.09
C ASP A 359 -2.20 -16.79 13.22
N ALA A 360 -3.04 -15.76 13.15
CA ALA A 360 -2.74 -14.53 12.42
C ALA A 360 -1.98 -13.48 13.27
N PHE A 361 -1.54 -13.82 14.48
CA PHE A 361 -1.07 -12.90 15.53
C PHE A 361 -1.96 -11.65 15.63
N SER A 362 -3.28 -11.83 15.53
CA SER A 362 -4.23 -10.75 15.55
C SER A 362 -4.74 -10.52 16.97
N LYS A 363 -4.46 -9.33 17.52
CA LYS A 363 -5.02 -8.93 18.82
C LYS A 363 -6.52 -8.61 18.77
N LYS A 364 -7.19 -8.75 17.62
CA LYS A 364 -8.62 -8.41 17.47
C LYS A 364 -9.50 -9.42 18.19
N SER A 365 -10.57 -8.96 18.81
CA SER A 365 -11.62 -9.87 19.26
C SER A 365 -12.49 -10.33 18.09
N VAL A 366 -13.24 -11.42 18.26
CA VAL A 366 -14.20 -11.91 17.27
C VAL A 366 -15.24 -10.83 16.95
N GLU A 367 -15.71 -10.11 17.98
CA GLU A 367 -16.70 -9.05 17.86
C GLU A 367 -16.15 -7.86 17.06
N GLU A 368 -14.89 -7.47 17.27
CA GLU A 368 -14.24 -6.42 16.48
C GLU A 368 -14.13 -6.78 15.00
N PHE A 369 -13.83 -8.05 14.70
CA PHE A 369 -13.72 -8.50 13.32
C PHE A 369 -15.06 -8.49 12.58
N TYR A 370 -16.13 -8.99 13.22
CA TYR A 370 -17.46 -9.03 12.62
C TYR A 370 -18.10 -7.63 12.52
N LEU A 371 -17.88 -6.77 13.51
CA LEU A 371 -18.26 -5.35 13.41
C LEU A 371 -17.55 -4.68 12.23
N GLY A 372 -16.26 -4.99 12.02
CA GLY A 372 -15.48 -4.47 10.89
C GLY A 372 -16.07 -4.87 9.54
N LYS A 373 -16.57 -6.10 9.41
CA LYS A 373 -17.29 -6.56 8.21
C LYS A 373 -18.56 -5.76 7.96
N ALA A 374 -19.38 -5.59 9.00
CA ALA A 374 -20.64 -4.86 8.91
C ALA A 374 -20.45 -3.39 8.55
N VAL A 375 -19.48 -2.72 9.17
CA VAL A 375 -19.14 -1.33 8.84
C VAL A 375 -18.62 -1.21 7.40
N LEU A 376 -17.78 -2.14 6.94
CA LEU A 376 -17.27 -2.10 5.57
C LEU A 376 -18.39 -2.34 4.53
N SER A 377 -19.23 -3.34 4.77
CA SER A 377 -20.38 -3.69 3.91
C SER A 377 -21.40 -2.55 3.85
N SER A 378 -21.78 -1.97 4.99
CA SER A 378 -22.69 -0.81 5.03
C SER A 378 -22.11 0.43 4.36
N ALA A 379 -20.82 0.72 4.55
CA ALA A 379 -20.17 1.85 3.88
C ALA A 379 -20.21 1.73 2.35
N ILE A 380 -20.06 0.51 1.82
CA ILE A 380 -20.06 0.26 0.37
C ILE A 380 -21.46 0.28 -0.20
N PHE A 381 -22.45 -0.16 0.57
CA PHE A 381 -23.85 0.01 0.20
C PHE A 381 -24.16 1.50 0.01
N VAL A 382 -23.85 2.34 1.00
CA VAL A 382 -24.04 3.80 0.93
C VAL A 382 -23.26 4.42 -0.22
N PHE A 383 -21.98 4.05 -0.39
CA PHE A 383 -21.15 4.54 -1.50
C PHE A 383 -21.75 4.19 -2.86
N SER A 384 -22.16 2.94 -3.07
CA SER A 384 -22.77 2.50 -4.33
C SER A 384 -24.09 3.23 -4.62
N MET A 385 -24.89 3.51 -3.59
CA MET A 385 -26.11 4.30 -3.72
C MET A 385 -25.81 5.73 -4.16
N ILE A 386 -24.80 6.38 -3.57
CA ILE A 386 -24.35 7.73 -3.97
C ILE A 386 -23.89 7.70 -5.43
N CYS A 387 -23.16 6.67 -5.86
CA CYS A 387 -22.71 6.53 -7.25
C CYS A 387 -23.89 6.43 -8.23
N VAL A 388 -24.92 5.63 -7.92
CA VAL A 388 -26.12 5.52 -8.76
C VAL A 388 -26.84 6.87 -8.86
N LEU A 389 -27.07 7.56 -7.75
CA LEU A 389 -27.70 8.88 -7.76
C LEU A 389 -26.89 9.90 -8.56
N SER A 390 -25.57 9.91 -8.39
CA SER A 390 -24.67 10.81 -9.11
C SER A 390 -24.70 10.52 -10.61
N SER A 391 -24.73 9.25 -11.00
CA SER A 391 -24.78 8.82 -12.41
C SER A 391 -26.04 9.33 -13.13
N ILE A 392 -27.18 9.36 -12.45
CA ILE A 392 -28.45 9.84 -13.00
C ILE A 392 -28.39 11.36 -13.18
N ASN A 393 -27.88 12.10 -12.17
CA ASN A 393 -27.78 13.56 -12.26
C ASN A 393 -26.84 13.99 -13.39
N ILE A 394 -25.65 13.39 -13.48
CA ILE A 394 -24.66 13.70 -14.52
C ILE A 394 -25.20 13.33 -15.91
N GLY A 395 -25.82 12.15 -16.05
CA GLY A 395 -26.42 11.73 -17.32
C GLY A 395 -27.53 12.67 -17.79
N ARG A 396 -28.32 13.21 -16.85
CA ARG A 396 -29.37 14.20 -17.13
C ARG A 396 -28.77 15.55 -17.54
N ASP A 397 -27.79 16.04 -16.79
CA ASP A 397 -27.15 17.32 -17.06
C ASP A 397 -26.40 17.31 -18.39
N TYR A 398 -25.73 16.20 -18.72
CA TYR A 398 -25.08 16.03 -20.01
C TYR A 398 -26.09 16.01 -21.16
N MET A 399 -27.11 15.15 -21.08
CA MET A 399 -28.06 15.02 -22.18
C MET A 399 -28.80 16.33 -22.41
N ARG A 400 -29.21 17.04 -21.36
CA ARG A 400 -29.92 18.32 -21.48
C ARG A 400 -29.10 19.38 -22.24
N ASN A 401 -27.80 19.47 -21.97
CA ASN A 401 -26.91 20.45 -22.58
C ASN A 401 -26.30 20.01 -23.91
N ASN A 402 -26.54 18.77 -24.37
CA ASN A 402 -25.95 18.28 -25.61
C ASN A 402 -26.71 18.80 -26.85
N SER A 403 -26.02 19.51 -27.73
CA SER A 403 -26.52 20.02 -29.01
C SER A 403 -26.09 19.17 -30.22
N ASP A 404 -25.08 18.33 -30.07
CA ASP A 404 -24.46 17.61 -31.19
C ASP A 404 -25.37 16.50 -31.74
N SER A 405 -25.15 16.11 -33.01
CA SER A 405 -25.83 14.98 -33.62
C SER A 405 -25.53 13.69 -32.84
N LEU A 406 -26.58 12.94 -32.50
CA LEU A 406 -26.48 11.65 -31.83
C LEU A 406 -26.15 10.52 -32.82
N SER A 407 -25.87 10.85 -34.08
CA SER A 407 -25.52 9.90 -35.14
C SER A 407 -24.08 9.40 -35.01
N LEU A 408 -23.81 8.23 -35.58
CA LEU A 408 -22.54 7.52 -35.40
C LEU A 408 -21.38 8.09 -36.19
N ILE A 409 -21.71 8.70 -37.32
CA ILE A 409 -20.76 9.38 -38.18
C ILE A 409 -20.84 10.85 -37.81
N LYS A 410 -19.69 11.47 -37.60
CA LYS A 410 -19.61 12.92 -37.44
C LYS A 410 -20.04 13.58 -38.75
N GLU A 411 -21.32 13.91 -38.84
CA GLU A 411 -21.82 14.83 -39.85
C GLU A 411 -21.24 16.19 -39.53
N ASN A 412 -20.36 16.71 -40.40
CA ASN A 412 -20.02 18.12 -40.33
C ASN A 412 -21.26 18.86 -40.84
N PRO A 413 -21.97 19.63 -40.00
CA PRO A 413 -23.14 20.34 -40.45
C PRO A 413 -22.74 21.30 -41.58
N THR A 414 -23.54 21.34 -42.64
CA THR A 414 -23.32 22.24 -43.78
C THR A 414 -23.65 23.70 -43.43
N TYR A 415 -24.22 23.94 -42.24
CA TYR A 415 -24.72 25.22 -41.74
C TYR A 415 -24.09 25.57 -40.38
N GLU A 416 -23.79 26.86 -40.17
CA GLU A 416 -23.42 27.40 -38.85
C GLU A 416 -24.69 27.65 -38.03
N TYR A 417 -24.72 27.16 -36.80
CA TYR A 417 -25.80 27.39 -35.84
C TYR A 417 -25.23 27.77 -34.47
N ASP A 418 -25.96 28.58 -33.71
CA ASP A 418 -25.60 28.86 -32.33
C ASP A 418 -26.05 27.69 -31.43
N HIS A 419 -25.14 27.23 -30.57
CA HIS A 419 -25.40 26.11 -29.66
C HIS A 419 -26.50 26.45 -28.65
N ASP A 420 -26.62 27.72 -28.25
CA ASP A 420 -27.61 28.16 -27.28
C ASP A 420 -29.04 28.14 -27.85
N ASP A 421 -29.18 28.42 -29.15
CA ASP A 421 -30.48 28.39 -29.84
C ASP A 421 -31.04 26.97 -29.94
N ILE A 422 -30.19 25.98 -30.27
CA ILE A 422 -30.58 24.55 -30.28
C ILE A 422 -31.00 24.09 -28.87
N ILE A 423 -30.27 24.50 -27.84
CA ILE A 423 -30.61 24.14 -26.46
C ILE A 423 -31.95 24.76 -26.06
N SER A 424 -32.23 25.99 -26.49
CA SER A 424 -33.50 26.67 -26.21
C SER A 424 -34.69 25.95 -26.87
N MET A 425 -34.54 25.57 -28.14
CA MET A 425 -35.50 24.79 -28.92
C MET A 425 -35.75 23.41 -28.28
N ASP A 426 -34.69 22.69 -27.92
CA ASP A 426 -34.79 21.40 -27.25
C ASP A 426 -35.53 21.51 -25.91
N ASN A 427 -35.25 22.54 -25.10
CA ASN A 427 -35.94 22.78 -23.84
C ASN A 427 -37.42 23.15 -24.06
N TYR A 428 -37.74 23.89 -25.12
CA TYR A 428 -39.12 24.23 -25.48
C TYR A 428 -39.91 22.97 -25.87
N TYR A 429 -39.35 22.14 -26.76
CA TYR A 429 -39.93 20.86 -27.15
C TYR A 429 -40.19 19.94 -25.95
N MET A 430 -39.20 19.79 -25.06
CA MET A 430 -39.33 18.99 -23.84
C MET A 430 -40.45 19.49 -22.93
N ARG A 431 -40.52 20.81 -22.69
CA ARG A 431 -41.57 21.41 -21.84
C ARG A 431 -42.98 21.17 -22.38
N MET A 432 -43.15 21.20 -23.70
CA MET A 432 -44.46 20.95 -24.32
C MET A 432 -44.84 19.47 -24.27
N ARG A 433 -43.87 18.55 -24.47
CA ARG A 433 -44.08 17.11 -24.30
C ARG A 433 -44.39 16.72 -22.85
N ASP A 434 -43.70 17.32 -21.87
CA ASP A 434 -43.97 17.11 -20.43
C ASP A 434 -45.38 17.56 -20.03
N LYS A 435 -45.97 18.53 -20.75
CA LYS A 435 -47.35 18.98 -20.58
C LYS A 435 -48.39 18.07 -21.28
N GLY A 436 -47.95 17.02 -21.97
CA GLY A 436 -48.82 16.06 -22.65
C GLY A 436 -49.11 16.38 -24.13
N TYR A 437 -48.42 17.36 -24.73
CA TYR A 437 -48.58 17.68 -26.15
C TYR A 437 -47.86 16.64 -27.03
N ILE A 438 -48.59 16.01 -27.94
CA ILE A 438 -48.05 15.05 -28.90
C ILE A 438 -47.77 15.82 -30.19
N PHE A 439 -46.51 16.14 -30.46
CA PHE A 439 -46.11 16.73 -31.73
C PHE A 439 -46.24 15.74 -32.87
N GLU A 440 -46.87 16.14 -33.98
CA GLU A 440 -46.76 15.44 -35.26
C GLU A 440 -45.39 15.73 -35.90
N ASN A 441 -44.89 14.83 -36.75
CA ASN A 441 -43.55 14.98 -37.37
C ASN A 441 -43.41 16.31 -38.14
N GLU A 442 -44.50 16.82 -38.72
CA GLU A 442 -44.51 18.08 -39.45
C GLU A 442 -44.42 19.31 -38.53
N GLU A 443 -44.97 19.26 -37.33
CA GLU A 443 -44.85 20.37 -36.36
C GLU A 443 -43.41 20.48 -35.82
N ILE A 444 -42.71 19.35 -35.70
CA ILE A 444 -41.28 19.32 -35.33
C ILE A 444 -40.44 19.86 -36.48
N ARG A 445 -40.80 19.54 -37.74
CA ARG A 445 -40.15 20.07 -38.94
C ARG A 445 -40.23 21.60 -38.97
N VAL A 446 -41.42 22.17 -38.73
CA VAL A 446 -41.64 23.63 -38.66
C VAL A 446 -40.81 24.29 -37.55
N LEU A 447 -40.78 23.70 -36.36
CA LEU A 447 -39.98 24.19 -35.23
C LEU A 447 -38.48 24.24 -35.56
N ILE A 448 -37.96 23.23 -36.27
CA ILE A 448 -36.54 23.15 -36.66
C ILE A 448 -36.23 24.17 -37.75
N THR A 449 -37.10 24.33 -38.76
CA THR A 449 -36.90 25.32 -39.82
C THR A 449 -37.00 26.76 -39.34
N ASP A 450 -37.79 27.03 -38.30
CA ASP A 450 -37.88 28.36 -37.67
C ASP A 450 -36.64 28.73 -36.87
N THR A 451 -35.95 27.72 -36.30
CA THR A 451 -34.82 27.95 -35.40
C THR A 451 -33.48 27.91 -36.15
N ILE A 452 -33.37 27.15 -37.23
CA ILE A 452 -32.12 26.96 -37.98
C ILE A 452 -32.34 27.24 -39.47
N THR A 453 -31.66 28.27 -39.98
CA THR A 453 -31.79 28.71 -41.37
C THR A 453 -30.85 27.94 -42.31
N GLY A 454 -31.37 27.41 -43.43
CA GLY A 454 -30.55 26.80 -44.49
C GLY A 454 -30.30 25.29 -44.37
N ILE A 455 -31.16 24.55 -43.64
CA ILE A 455 -31.05 23.10 -43.46
C ILE A 455 -31.57 22.32 -44.71
N THR A 456 -30.87 21.25 -45.10
CA THR A 456 -31.32 20.27 -46.11
C THR A 456 -32.36 19.30 -45.55
N ASP A 457 -33.32 18.81 -46.34
CA ASP A 457 -34.36 17.86 -45.88
C ASP A 457 -33.82 16.63 -45.13
N MET A 458 -32.66 16.11 -45.53
CA MET A 458 -31.98 14.98 -44.88
C MET A 458 -31.45 15.32 -43.47
N ASP A 459 -30.99 16.55 -43.27
CA ASP A 459 -30.51 17.05 -41.98
C ASP A 459 -31.69 17.37 -41.04
N ILE A 460 -32.87 17.69 -41.58
CA ILE A 460 -34.09 17.88 -40.76
C ILE A 460 -34.54 16.55 -40.14
N GLU A 461 -34.57 15.47 -40.93
CA GLU A 461 -34.88 14.12 -40.45
C GLU A 461 -33.91 13.67 -39.33
N SER A 462 -32.61 13.93 -39.48
CA SER A 462 -31.60 13.57 -38.48
C SER A 462 -31.79 14.36 -37.17
N GLN A 463 -32.16 15.64 -37.26
CA GLN A 463 -32.49 16.49 -36.11
C GLN A 463 -33.79 16.06 -35.40
N ILE A 464 -34.83 15.67 -36.15
CA ILE A 464 -36.07 15.11 -35.58
C ILE A 464 -35.75 13.83 -34.79
N SER A 465 -34.94 12.93 -35.37
CA SER A 465 -34.52 11.69 -34.71
C SER A 465 -33.70 11.97 -33.45
N ARG A 466 -32.79 12.95 -33.50
CA ARG A 466 -32.02 13.43 -32.34
C ARG A 466 -32.93 13.90 -31.21
N MET A 467 -33.89 14.78 -31.50
CA MET A 467 -34.80 15.35 -30.50
C MET A 467 -35.67 14.29 -29.83
N LYS A 468 -36.22 13.34 -30.62
CA LYS A 468 -37.00 12.21 -30.08
C LYS A 468 -36.16 11.32 -29.19
N THR A 469 -34.98 10.91 -29.65
CA THR A 469 -34.04 10.07 -28.88
C THR A 469 -33.61 10.75 -27.57
N LYS A 470 -33.37 12.07 -27.62
CA LYS A 470 -33.02 12.90 -26.47
C LYS A 470 -34.15 12.90 -25.42
N TYR A 471 -35.40 13.08 -25.85
CA TYR A 471 -36.57 13.06 -24.98
C TYR A 471 -36.83 11.66 -24.39
N ASP A 472 -36.76 10.61 -25.20
CA ASP A 472 -36.98 9.24 -24.77
C ASP A 472 -35.91 8.80 -23.76
N TYR A 473 -34.66 9.21 -23.95
CA TYR A 473 -33.59 8.96 -22.99
C TYR A 473 -33.83 9.69 -21.67
N LEU A 474 -34.18 10.98 -21.70
CA LEU A 474 -34.41 11.80 -20.51
C LEU A 474 -35.63 11.33 -19.69
N SER A 475 -36.73 10.99 -20.37
CA SER A 475 -37.95 10.48 -19.73
C SER A 475 -37.73 9.12 -19.06
N ASN A 476 -36.85 8.29 -19.61
CA ASN A 476 -36.45 7.00 -19.02
C ASN A 476 -35.37 7.12 -17.92
N LEU A 477 -34.80 8.30 -17.71
CA LEU A 477 -33.69 8.55 -16.80
C LEU A 477 -34.17 8.87 -15.37
N TYR A 478 -34.78 7.89 -14.72
CA TYR A 478 -35.22 8.00 -13.32
C TYR A 478 -34.68 6.86 -12.46
N PHE A 479 -34.70 7.08 -11.15
CA PHE A 479 -34.30 6.06 -10.19
C PHE A 479 -35.35 4.94 -10.17
N ARG A 480 -34.98 3.77 -10.71
CA ARG A 480 -35.79 2.56 -10.68
C ARG A 480 -35.48 1.75 -9.42
N TRP A 481 -36.49 1.15 -8.81
CA TRP A 481 -36.36 0.41 -7.53
C TRP A 481 -35.36 -0.75 -7.59
N TRP A 482 -35.17 -1.38 -8.77
CA TRP A 482 -34.21 -2.47 -8.99
C TRP A 482 -32.73 -2.09 -8.77
N PHE A 483 -32.38 -0.82 -8.61
CA PHE A 483 -31.01 -0.41 -8.27
C PHE A 483 -30.65 -0.77 -6.82
N ILE A 484 -31.64 -0.79 -5.92
CA ILE A 484 -31.45 -1.13 -4.50
C ILE A 484 -30.90 -2.56 -4.32
N PRO A 485 -31.51 -3.62 -4.90
CA PRO A 485 -30.96 -4.97 -4.77
C PRO A 485 -29.58 -5.14 -5.42
N ILE A 486 -29.25 -4.40 -6.49
CA ILE A 486 -27.90 -4.42 -7.09
C ILE A 486 -26.85 -3.88 -6.11
N CYS A 487 -27.14 -2.74 -5.47
CA CYS A 487 -26.29 -2.18 -4.42
C CYS A 487 -26.13 -3.15 -3.23
N PHE A 488 -27.21 -3.86 -2.88
CA PHE A 488 -27.17 -4.86 -1.81
C PHE A 488 -26.28 -6.07 -2.16
N LEU A 489 -26.36 -6.57 -3.41
CA LEU A 489 -25.49 -7.65 -3.90
C LEU A 489 -24.00 -7.27 -3.84
N LEU A 490 -23.65 -6.04 -4.24
CA LEU A 490 -22.27 -5.54 -4.14
C LEU A 490 -21.78 -5.52 -2.69
N SER A 491 -22.66 -5.12 -1.76
CA SER A 491 -22.35 -5.09 -0.32
C SER A 491 -22.07 -6.49 0.24
N ILE A 492 -22.87 -7.50 -0.16
CA ILE A 492 -22.64 -8.91 0.21
C ILE A 492 -21.28 -9.40 -0.30
N GLY A 493 -20.91 -9.05 -1.53
CA GLY A 493 -19.59 -9.39 -2.09
C GLY A 493 -18.43 -8.90 -1.21
N VAL A 494 -18.56 -7.69 -0.64
CA VAL A 494 -17.51 -7.10 0.21
C VAL A 494 -17.46 -7.73 1.61
N TRP A 495 -18.54 -8.31 2.09
CA TRP A 495 -18.56 -9.03 3.37
C TRP A 495 -17.46 -10.12 3.46
N PHE A 496 -17.09 -10.72 2.33
CA PHE A 496 -16.06 -11.76 2.25
C PHE A 496 -14.62 -11.23 2.18
N ILE A 497 -14.41 -9.94 1.89
CA ILE A 497 -13.06 -9.36 1.73
C ILE A 497 -12.22 -9.48 3.03
N PRO A 498 -12.74 -9.17 4.23
CA PRO A 498 -11.97 -9.34 5.48
C PRO A 498 -11.53 -10.78 5.74
N ASN A 499 -12.33 -11.79 5.37
CA ASN A 499 -11.96 -13.20 5.52
C ASN A 499 -10.75 -13.56 4.65
N ARG A 500 -10.75 -13.11 3.38
CA ARG A 500 -9.60 -13.31 2.49
C ARG A 500 -8.35 -12.59 3.00
N ARG A 501 -8.49 -11.38 3.54
CA ARG A 501 -7.37 -10.65 4.16
C ARG A 501 -6.78 -11.40 5.36
N LEU A 502 -7.62 -12.02 6.21
CA LEU A 502 -7.15 -12.81 7.34
C LEU A 502 -6.35 -14.04 6.88
N LYS A 503 -6.88 -14.80 5.91
CA LYS A 503 -6.17 -15.97 5.35
C LYS A 503 -4.80 -15.59 4.75
N LYS A 504 -4.75 -14.50 3.98
CA LYS A 504 -3.50 -13.99 3.42
C LYS A 504 -2.52 -13.52 4.50
N ARG A 505 -3.01 -12.98 5.63
CA ARG A 505 -2.15 -12.60 6.75
C ARG A 505 -1.48 -13.82 7.39
N ILE A 506 -2.20 -14.91 7.60
CA ILE A 506 -1.65 -16.16 8.14
C ILE A 506 -0.55 -16.69 7.21
N GLU A 507 -0.80 -16.71 5.90
CA GLU A 507 0.19 -17.15 4.90
C GLU A 507 1.48 -16.31 4.95
N ILE A 508 1.35 -14.98 5.01
CA ILE A 508 2.49 -14.06 5.11
C ILE A 508 3.25 -14.25 6.44
N LEU A 509 2.53 -14.50 7.52
CA LEU A 509 3.09 -14.70 8.85
C LEU A 509 3.87 -16.00 8.94
N ASN A 510 3.39 -17.09 8.37
CA ASN A 510 4.12 -18.36 8.34
C ASN A 510 5.45 -18.21 7.57
N ILE A 511 5.42 -17.53 6.42
CA ILE A 511 6.63 -17.22 5.64
C ILE A 511 7.62 -16.40 6.48
N ALA A 512 7.12 -15.42 7.25
CA ALA A 512 7.98 -14.61 8.11
C ALA A 512 8.50 -15.34 9.34
N ALA A 513 7.72 -16.26 9.91
CA ALA A 513 8.17 -17.13 11.00
C ALA A 513 9.30 -18.06 10.51
N GLU A 514 9.17 -18.63 9.31
CA GLU A 514 10.25 -19.39 8.66
C GLU A 514 11.50 -18.53 8.41
N GLU A 515 11.33 -17.28 7.95
CA GLU A 515 12.43 -16.34 7.73
C GLU A 515 13.14 -15.97 9.03
N GLU A 516 12.39 -15.67 10.10
CA GLU A 516 12.95 -15.38 11.42
C GLU A 516 13.65 -16.60 12.01
N PHE A 517 13.15 -17.81 11.78
CA PHE A 517 13.83 -19.04 12.21
C PHE A 517 15.22 -19.19 11.57
N LEU A 518 15.34 -18.89 10.27
CA LEU A 518 16.65 -18.88 9.60
C LEU A 518 17.57 -17.81 10.19
N GLN A 519 17.03 -16.65 10.58
CA GLN A 519 17.77 -15.62 11.28
C GLN A 519 18.25 -16.08 12.67
N ILE A 520 17.41 -16.81 13.42
CA ILE A 520 17.77 -17.44 14.71
C ILE A 520 18.94 -18.41 14.52
N GLN A 521 18.92 -19.24 13.48
CA GLN A 521 20.04 -20.15 13.18
C GLN A 521 21.33 -19.39 12.90
N THR A 522 21.27 -18.30 12.12
CA THR A 522 22.45 -17.46 11.86
C THR A 522 22.99 -16.84 13.14
N ILE A 523 22.14 -16.27 13.98
CA ILE A 523 22.54 -15.69 15.28
C ILE A 523 23.13 -16.78 16.18
N THR A 524 22.52 -17.96 16.23
CA THR A 524 23.07 -19.10 16.99
C THR A 524 24.46 -19.46 16.46
N THR A 525 24.69 -19.44 15.15
CA THR A 525 26.03 -19.67 14.57
C THR A 525 27.06 -18.64 15.03
N ILE A 526 26.65 -17.39 15.17
CA ILE A 526 27.49 -16.32 15.71
C ILE A 526 27.79 -16.55 17.20
N LEU A 527 26.77 -16.88 17.99
CA LEU A 527 26.90 -17.14 19.43
C LEU A 527 27.75 -18.37 19.74
N MET A 528 27.65 -19.41 18.90
CA MET A 528 28.50 -20.60 18.98
C MET A 528 29.96 -20.27 18.72
N SER A 529 30.24 -19.41 17.71
CA SER A 529 31.62 -19.03 17.42
C SER A 529 32.29 -18.27 18.55
N ILE A 530 31.56 -17.69 19.51
CA ILE A 530 32.12 -16.97 20.65
C ILE A 530 32.07 -17.80 21.95
N ASN A 531 31.79 -19.10 21.88
CA ASN A 531 31.69 -20.00 23.04
C ASN A 531 30.66 -19.55 24.10
N CYS A 532 29.51 -19.05 23.66
CA CYS A 532 28.43 -18.61 24.55
C CYS A 532 27.65 -19.80 25.14
N ASP A 533 27.29 -19.69 26.42
CA ASP A 533 26.45 -20.69 27.11
C ASP A 533 25.00 -20.71 26.57
N THR A 534 24.33 -21.83 26.78
CA THR A 534 22.96 -22.09 26.31
C THR A 534 21.93 -21.14 26.90
N MET A 535 22.01 -20.89 28.21
CA MET A 535 21.15 -19.95 28.92
C MET A 535 21.34 -18.53 28.41
N GLU A 536 22.59 -18.10 28.20
CA GLU A 536 22.93 -16.78 27.69
C GLU A 536 22.44 -16.62 26.24
N ALA A 537 22.64 -17.62 25.39
CA ALA A 537 22.14 -17.60 24.02
C ALA A 537 20.61 -17.52 23.95
N ILE A 538 19.87 -18.24 24.80
CA ILE A 538 18.41 -18.11 24.91
C ILE A 538 18.05 -16.69 25.36
N GLY A 539 18.80 -16.11 26.31
CA GLY A 539 18.65 -14.72 26.74
C GLY A 539 18.82 -13.74 25.58
N TYR A 540 19.91 -13.83 24.83
CA TYR A 540 20.18 -12.99 23.68
C TYR A 540 19.13 -13.16 22.57
N LEU A 541 18.73 -14.39 22.27
CA LEU A 541 17.67 -14.66 21.30
C LEU A 541 16.32 -14.06 21.74
N SER A 542 16.00 -14.07 23.04
CA SER A 542 14.77 -13.45 23.56
C SER A 542 14.71 -11.93 23.35
N GLU A 543 15.88 -11.27 23.27
CA GLU A 543 15.98 -9.84 23.00
C GLU A 543 15.88 -9.52 21.50
N LEU A 544 16.51 -10.34 20.64
CA LEU A 544 16.64 -10.10 19.20
C LEU A 544 15.41 -10.55 18.39
N VAL A 545 14.74 -11.63 18.83
CA VAL A 545 13.62 -12.25 18.12
C VAL A 545 12.33 -11.47 18.34
N THR A 546 11.47 -11.39 17.32
CA THR A 546 10.22 -10.65 17.33
C THR A 546 8.97 -11.52 17.28
N ILE A 547 8.90 -12.53 16.40
CA ILE A 547 7.73 -13.40 16.20
C ILE A 547 7.73 -14.51 17.25
N HIS A 548 8.85 -15.18 17.46
CA HIS A 548 9.00 -16.23 18.48
C HIS A 548 9.41 -15.69 19.87
N LYS A 549 9.34 -14.37 20.09
CA LYS A 549 9.80 -13.71 21.32
C LYS A 549 9.21 -14.32 22.58
N ASP A 550 7.90 -14.53 22.59
CA ASP A 550 7.19 -15.07 23.75
C ASP A 550 7.66 -16.50 24.10
N MET A 551 8.08 -17.28 23.10
CA MET A 551 8.62 -18.64 23.31
C MET A 551 9.98 -18.57 24.01
N PHE A 552 10.91 -17.78 23.48
CA PHE A 552 12.24 -17.61 24.07
C PHE A 552 12.19 -16.94 25.44
N LEU A 553 11.34 -15.93 25.63
CA LEU A 553 11.19 -15.24 26.91
C LEU A 553 10.67 -16.18 28.00
N TYR A 554 9.63 -16.97 27.70
CA TYR A 554 9.08 -17.93 28.66
C TYR A 554 10.13 -18.99 29.03
N CYS A 555 10.84 -19.51 28.03
CA CYS A 555 11.93 -20.44 28.25
C CYS A 555 13.04 -19.83 29.11
N TYR A 556 13.53 -18.63 28.79
CA TYR A 556 14.58 -17.94 29.55
C TYR A 556 14.21 -17.76 31.03
N LEU A 557 12.98 -17.33 31.31
CA LEU A 557 12.50 -17.11 32.69
C LEU A 557 12.38 -18.42 33.49
N GLY A 558 11.97 -19.52 32.83
CA GLY A 558 11.85 -20.83 33.46
C GLY A 558 13.13 -21.67 33.43
N TYR A 559 14.12 -21.26 32.63
CA TYR A 559 15.33 -22.04 32.34
C TYR A 559 16.12 -22.38 33.61
N ALA A 560 16.21 -21.44 34.55
CA ALA A 560 16.91 -21.62 35.81
C ALA A 560 16.23 -22.64 36.75
N SER A 561 14.94 -22.94 36.53
CA SER A 561 14.19 -23.91 37.35
C SER A 561 14.25 -25.32 36.77
N ASP A 562 13.93 -25.47 35.48
CA ASP A 562 13.93 -26.76 34.78
C ASP A 562 14.15 -26.54 33.27
N PRO A 563 15.41 -26.61 32.79
CA PRO A 563 15.74 -26.25 31.42
C PRO A 563 15.19 -27.25 30.39
N GLU A 564 15.13 -28.54 30.74
CA GLU A 564 14.61 -29.57 29.84
C GLU A 564 13.11 -29.44 29.61
N LYS A 565 12.35 -29.23 30.68
CA LYS A 565 10.90 -29.08 30.59
C LYS A 565 10.50 -27.83 29.81
N GLU A 566 11.21 -26.73 29.98
CA GLU A 566 10.91 -25.49 29.28
C GLU A 566 11.21 -25.57 27.78
N LEU A 567 12.27 -26.28 27.40
CA LEU A 567 12.53 -26.60 25.99
C LEU A 567 11.49 -27.57 25.41
N ASP A 568 11.00 -28.55 26.17
CA ASP A 568 9.91 -29.44 25.72
C ASP A 568 8.61 -28.68 25.47
N ILE A 569 8.28 -27.71 26.33
CA ILE A 569 7.14 -26.81 26.13
C ILE A 569 7.33 -25.99 24.84
N MET A 570 8.55 -25.51 24.58
CA MET A 570 8.88 -24.81 23.34
C MET A 570 8.73 -25.71 22.10
N GLU A 571 9.16 -26.97 22.18
CA GLU A 571 9.05 -27.94 21.09
C GLU A 571 7.58 -28.22 20.73
N ILE A 572 6.71 -28.38 21.74
CA ILE A 572 5.28 -28.66 21.54
C ILE A 572 4.56 -27.47 20.91
N LYS A 573 4.90 -26.24 21.31
CA LYS A 573 4.26 -25.00 20.82
C LYS A 573 4.61 -24.65 19.38
N THR A 574 5.72 -25.18 18.86
CA THR A 574 6.27 -24.80 17.58
C THR A 574 5.66 -25.61 16.42
N PRO A 575 5.09 -24.98 15.37
CA PRO A 575 4.55 -25.70 14.22
C PRO A 575 5.60 -26.08 13.17
N ILE A 576 6.75 -25.38 13.16
CA ILE A 576 7.83 -25.56 12.16
C ILE A 576 8.67 -26.79 12.52
N GLN A 577 8.74 -27.78 11.62
CA GLN A 577 9.48 -29.02 11.87
C GLN A 577 10.99 -28.79 12.06
N ASP A 578 11.59 -27.89 11.28
CA ASP A 578 13.01 -27.55 11.40
C ASP A 578 13.32 -26.86 12.72
N PHE A 579 12.39 -26.06 13.24
CA PHE A 579 12.55 -25.42 14.53
C PHE A 579 12.46 -26.43 15.69
N LYS A 580 11.62 -27.48 15.59
CA LYS A 580 11.67 -28.61 16.54
C LYS A 580 13.02 -29.31 16.55
N ARG A 581 13.63 -29.54 15.37
CA ARG A 581 14.97 -30.14 15.28
C ARG A 581 16.02 -29.26 15.95
N TYR A 582 15.93 -27.94 15.77
CA TYR A 582 16.80 -26.97 16.44
C TYR A 582 16.64 -26.99 17.97
N ILE A 583 15.41 -27.05 18.49
CA ILE A 583 15.14 -27.10 19.93
C ILE A 583 15.70 -28.39 20.55
N ARG A 584 15.58 -29.53 19.86
CA ARG A 584 16.18 -30.79 20.34
C ARG A 584 17.70 -30.71 20.46
N LYS A 585 18.37 -30.00 19.54
CA LYS A 585 19.81 -29.75 19.64
C LYS A 585 20.13 -28.84 20.84
N LEU A 586 19.36 -27.78 21.07
CA LEU A 586 19.48 -26.98 22.29
C LEU A 586 19.27 -27.83 23.57
N LYS A 587 18.42 -28.85 23.52
CA LYS A 587 18.24 -29.75 24.67
C LYS A 587 19.50 -30.57 24.97
N LEU A 588 20.19 -31.07 23.94
CA LEU A 588 21.46 -31.81 24.09
C LEU A 588 22.56 -30.95 24.73
N THR A 589 22.52 -29.63 24.49
CA THR A 589 23.50 -28.70 25.05
C THR A 589 23.38 -28.45 26.56
N ILE A 590 22.34 -28.98 27.22
CA ILE A 590 22.16 -28.81 28.66
C ILE A 590 23.12 -29.72 29.45
N ASN A 591 23.24 -30.98 29.05
CA ASN A 591 23.93 -32.00 29.84
C ASN A 591 25.08 -32.69 29.09
N GLU A 592 25.00 -32.79 27.76
CA GLU A 592 25.80 -33.75 27.00
C GLU A 592 26.87 -33.12 26.10
N LEU A 593 26.61 -31.92 25.56
CA LEU A 593 27.44 -31.32 24.51
C LEU A 593 27.62 -29.81 24.72
N SER A 594 28.75 -29.28 24.25
CA SER A 594 28.90 -27.83 24.09
C SER A 594 27.98 -27.31 22.98
N MET A 595 27.70 -26.00 22.97
CA MET A 595 26.89 -25.41 21.89
C MET A 595 27.58 -25.57 20.53
N GLU A 596 28.91 -25.50 20.46
CA GLU A 596 29.66 -25.71 19.22
C GLU A 596 29.49 -27.15 18.71
N ASP A 597 29.59 -28.16 19.59
CA ASP A 597 29.48 -29.57 19.19
C ASP A 597 28.06 -29.95 18.75
N ALA A 598 27.04 -29.49 19.48
CA ALA A 598 25.65 -29.84 19.20
C ALA A 598 25.12 -29.30 17.86
N PHE A 599 25.80 -28.30 17.31
CA PHE A 599 25.42 -27.62 16.07
C PHE A 599 26.57 -27.55 15.06
N ALA A 600 27.61 -28.37 15.21
CA ALA A 600 28.70 -28.48 14.23
C ALA A 600 28.17 -28.79 12.82
N ASP A 601 27.10 -29.59 12.73
CA ASP A 601 26.41 -29.89 11.48
C ASP A 601 25.74 -28.66 10.86
N LEU A 602 25.25 -27.72 11.67
CA LEU A 602 24.67 -26.46 11.21
C LEU A 602 25.74 -25.55 10.59
N LYS A 603 26.99 -25.59 11.09
CA LYS A 603 28.15 -24.88 10.53
C LYS A 603 28.50 -25.44 9.13
N ILE A 604 28.46 -26.77 8.97
CA ILE A 604 28.74 -27.49 7.73
C ILE A 604 27.62 -27.28 6.69
N ASP A 605 26.36 -27.41 7.09
CA ASP A 605 25.19 -27.26 6.21
C ASP A 605 24.81 -25.80 5.94
N ARG A 606 25.47 -24.85 6.59
CA ARG A 606 25.15 -23.42 6.51
C ARG A 606 25.07 -22.91 5.08
N GLU A 607 26.02 -23.30 4.23
CA GLU A 607 26.03 -22.82 2.86
C GLU A 607 24.85 -23.38 2.06
N HIS A 608 24.48 -24.63 2.31
CA HIS A 608 23.31 -25.25 1.71
C HIS A 608 22.01 -24.58 2.21
N ILE A 609 21.86 -24.37 3.53
CA ILE A 609 20.70 -23.69 4.13
C ILE A 609 20.56 -22.26 3.60
N SER A 610 21.68 -21.53 3.48
CA SER A 610 21.72 -20.17 2.93
C SER A 610 21.30 -20.14 1.46
N ARG A 611 21.79 -21.07 0.63
CA ARG A 611 21.39 -21.19 -0.78
C ARG A 611 19.91 -21.54 -0.92
N MET A 612 19.43 -22.50 -0.13
CA MET A 612 18.01 -22.90 -0.11
C MET A 612 17.10 -21.74 0.32
N ARG A 613 17.51 -20.94 1.32
CA ARG A 613 16.81 -19.71 1.72
C ARG A 613 16.76 -18.72 0.56
N ASP A 614 17.90 -18.46 -0.07
CA ASP A 614 18.00 -17.47 -1.14
C ASP A 614 17.18 -17.88 -2.36
N GLU A 615 17.17 -19.16 -2.72
CA GLU A 615 16.34 -19.73 -3.79
C GLU A 615 14.85 -19.57 -3.46
N LYS A 616 14.40 -20.05 -2.28
CA LYS A 616 13.00 -19.88 -1.82
C LYS A 616 12.60 -18.40 -1.80
N LEU A 617 13.50 -17.51 -1.42
CA LEU A 617 13.22 -16.09 -1.33
C LEU A 617 13.13 -15.45 -2.72
N ARG A 618 14.02 -15.83 -3.65
CA ARG A 618 13.98 -15.39 -5.05
C ARG A 618 12.72 -15.90 -5.75
N ASP A 619 12.36 -17.16 -5.56
CA ASP A 619 11.12 -17.75 -6.09
C ASP A 619 9.89 -17.03 -5.55
N ASN A 620 9.88 -16.70 -4.26
CA ASN A 620 8.82 -15.90 -3.67
C ASN A 620 8.74 -14.48 -4.26
N ILE A 621 9.88 -13.85 -4.54
CA ILE A 621 9.95 -12.55 -5.22
C ILE A 621 9.42 -12.66 -6.65
N ASP A 622 9.83 -13.70 -7.39
CA ASP A 622 9.45 -13.90 -8.79
C ASP A 622 7.99 -14.27 -8.96
N ARG A 623 7.45 -15.16 -8.11
CA ARG A 623 6.01 -15.45 -8.04
C ARG A 623 5.20 -14.19 -7.77
N LYS A 624 5.58 -13.42 -6.73
CA LYS A 624 4.93 -12.13 -6.41
C LYS A 624 5.05 -11.15 -7.59
N ARG A 625 6.18 -11.14 -8.30
CA ARG A 625 6.42 -10.26 -9.43
C ARG A 625 5.51 -10.59 -10.61
N ASN A 626 5.29 -11.87 -10.88
CA ASN A 626 4.39 -12.33 -11.93
C ASN A 626 2.93 -11.96 -11.61
N GLU A 627 2.47 -12.25 -10.39
CA GLU A 627 1.14 -11.83 -9.91
C GLU A 627 0.94 -10.31 -10.01
N CYS A 628 1.92 -9.53 -9.55
CA CYS A 628 1.87 -8.08 -9.64
C CYS A 628 1.92 -7.59 -11.10
N GLY A 629 2.64 -8.30 -11.98
CA GLY A 629 2.71 -8.00 -13.41
C GLY A 629 1.35 -8.11 -14.09
N LEU A 630 0.58 -9.17 -13.77
CA LEU A 630 -0.79 -9.34 -14.24
C LEU A 630 -1.71 -8.24 -13.68
N ILE A 631 -1.68 -8.02 -12.36
CA ILE A 631 -2.54 -7.04 -11.67
C ILE A 631 -2.31 -5.60 -12.16
N THR A 632 -1.07 -5.28 -12.53
CA THR A 632 -0.73 -3.96 -13.09
C THR A 632 -1.42 -3.71 -14.43
N LYS A 633 -1.56 -4.75 -15.27
CA LYS A 633 -2.20 -4.64 -16.59
C LYS A 633 -3.72 -4.53 -16.49
N ILE A 634 -4.33 -5.04 -15.40
CA ILE A 634 -5.80 -5.09 -15.24
C ILE A 634 -6.42 -3.70 -15.42
N GLY A 635 -5.87 -2.65 -14.79
CA GLY A 635 -6.43 -1.31 -14.87
C GLY A 635 -6.46 -0.75 -16.30
N LEU A 636 -5.37 -0.91 -17.05
CA LEU A 636 -5.30 -0.47 -18.45
C LEU A 636 -6.20 -1.32 -19.34
N SER A 637 -6.20 -2.64 -19.15
CA SER A 637 -7.08 -3.54 -19.91
C SER A 637 -8.55 -3.27 -19.65
N ALA A 638 -8.93 -2.94 -18.41
CA ALA A 638 -10.29 -2.56 -18.06
C ALA A 638 -10.69 -1.25 -18.73
N ALA A 639 -9.77 -0.27 -18.82
CA ALA A 639 -10.03 0.97 -19.55
C ALA A 639 -10.29 0.70 -21.04
N ILE A 640 -9.47 -0.12 -21.70
CA ILE A 640 -9.64 -0.47 -23.11
C ILE A 640 -10.95 -1.26 -23.32
N VAL A 641 -11.20 -2.29 -22.53
CA VAL A 641 -12.39 -3.15 -22.72
C VAL A 641 -13.68 -2.40 -22.40
N LEU A 642 -13.74 -1.67 -21.28
CA LEU A 642 -14.97 -1.02 -20.82
C LEU A 642 -15.27 0.29 -21.55
N LEU A 643 -14.26 1.10 -21.88
CA LEU A 643 -14.49 2.39 -22.55
C LEU A 643 -14.40 2.32 -24.06
N PHE A 644 -13.61 1.40 -24.63
CA PHE A 644 -13.43 1.31 -26.08
C PHE A 644 -14.24 0.16 -26.69
N VAL A 645 -13.98 -1.07 -26.26
CA VAL A 645 -14.60 -2.27 -26.88
C VAL A 645 -16.11 -2.33 -26.60
N PHE A 646 -16.53 -2.07 -25.36
CA PHE A 646 -17.93 -2.20 -24.98
C PHE A 646 -18.87 -1.23 -25.72
N PRO A 647 -18.59 0.10 -25.82
CA PRO A 647 -19.46 0.99 -26.57
C PRO A 647 -19.55 0.63 -28.06
N LEU A 648 -18.43 0.27 -28.69
CA LEU A 648 -18.41 -0.16 -30.09
C LEU A 648 -19.24 -1.42 -30.33
N MET A 649 -19.10 -2.42 -29.46
CA MET A 649 -19.88 -3.66 -29.54
C MET A 649 -21.37 -3.41 -29.31
N TYR A 650 -21.72 -2.58 -28.33
CA TYR A 650 -23.11 -2.24 -28.03
C TYR A 650 -23.77 -1.54 -29.21
N ILE A 651 -23.12 -0.50 -29.75
CA ILE A 651 -23.60 0.26 -30.91
C ILE A 651 -23.72 -0.63 -32.14
N GLY A 652 -22.70 -1.45 -32.42
CA GLY A 652 -22.72 -2.38 -33.54
C GLY A 652 -23.90 -3.35 -33.44
N TYR A 653 -24.17 -3.87 -32.24
CA TYR A 653 -25.30 -4.75 -31.98
C TYR A 653 -26.65 -4.05 -32.17
N THR A 654 -26.83 -2.83 -31.63
CA THR A 654 -28.11 -2.11 -31.75
C THR A 654 -28.40 -1.78 -33.21
N ASN A 655 -27.42 -1.27 -33.96
CA ASN A 655 -27.63 -0.95 -35.37
C ASN A 655 -27.92 -2.19 -36.23
N MET A 656 -27.24 -3.30 -35.96
CA MET A 656 -27.49 -4.55 -36.67
C MET A 656 -28.91 -5.06 -36.38
N MET A 657 -29.36 -4.95 -35.12
CA MET A 657 -30.71 -5.34 -34.72
C MET A 657 -31.78 -4.44 -35.35
N ASP A 658 -31.54 -3.13 -35.40
CA ASP A 658 -32.46 -2.18 -36.03
C ASP A 658 -32.50 -2.37 -37.55
N GLY A 659 -31.35 -2.59 -38.18
CA GLY A 659 -31.24 -2.97 -39.60
C GLY A 659 -31.98 -4.28 -39.92
N LEU A 660 -31.86 -5.30 -39.06
CA LEU A 660 -32.60 -6.55 -39.19
C LEU A 660 -34.11 -6.36 -39.03
N LYS A 661 -34.56 -5.53 -38.09
CA LYS A 661 -35.99 -5.20 -37.94
C LYS A 661 -36.54 -4.46 -39.15
N THR A 662 -35.77 -3.54 -39.74
CA THR A 662 -36.17 -2.86 -40.98
C THR A 662 -36.22 -3.81 -42.17
N LEU A 663 -35.36 -4.84 -42.21
CA LEU A 663 -35.35 -5.86 -43.26
C LEU A 663 -36.42 -6.95 -43.06
N GLN A 664 -36.84 -7.24 -41.82
CA GLN A 664 -37.93 -8.17 -41.50
C GLN A 664 -39.33 -7.54 -41.57
N GLY A 665 -39.40 -6.20 -41.58
CA GLY A 665 -40.63 -5.43 -41.74
C GLY A 665 -40.97 -5.05 -43.20
N LEU A 666 -40.11 -5.45 -44.14
CA LEU A 666 -40.39 -5.60 -45.57
C LEU A 666 -40.72 -7.07 -45.84
#